data_AF-A0A7J3DL95-F1
#
_entry.id   AF-A0A7J3DL95-F1
#
_cell.length_a   1.000
_cell.length_b   1.000
_cell.length_c   1.000
_cell.angle_alpha   90.00
_cell.angle_beta   90.00
_cell.angle_gamma   90.00
#
_symmetry.space_group_name_H-M   'P 1'
#
loop_
_entity.id
_entity.type
_entity.pdbx_description
1 polymer ?
#
loop_
_entity_poly.entity_id
_entity_poly.type
_entity_poly.pdbx_seq_one_letter_code
_entity_poly.pdbx_strand_id
1 'polypeptide(L)'
;AGYNEEWWSLELEEALKNNSGDAEAKGLLKNPQNVTFERALELSKKYNIPLHPKFTYYYKAINQDELKIFIKAIKKGETVKKADEEILMLEDEKNLKSILEKIGLPHKPSESKILVCGEHAKVLCTLFKDVDIERFNFEASAKANEDINYVISKLCGIKIRDKAGTFIGARMGRPEASAERLMKGSPHTLFPIGNYGGSTRSINKAMAVSEKEGGIEIEIAALQCPKCKQVMPSYWCKNCGVRTNPLQFCPKCKIKTQHAYCERCGSETRLSTVRKERIDIIVRDAAERIGMKIPNLIKGVHGLMNNDKIFEPIEKGILRAKHNLHIFRDGTIRYDLINVPLTHFKPKEIGTSIEKLKQLGYSIDINGKPLTDEEQVVEIFPQDIIIHNDAADFLVRVASFIDEELQRFYGIEPFYNIENREGLIGQLVLALAPHTSAAILGRIIGFTKARACLAHPYFHQTKRRNADGDQDSVMLLMDVLLNFSQTYLSSSRGGRMDAPLVFTTVLKPDEIDTEVYSMDICRRYPLELYEKSLSFAPPEAVNLECVESRLGTEKQYSGFGYTHETTDVCDGPQHSTYVLLKTMEEKVLKQAELQNKIRAVNLKDSLARVIETHLLPDIIGNARAFGRQQFRCTNCNAKYRRIPLSGKCLKCGKEGLTLTIAKGSVEKYLEITRKIILQYDLSDYLKQRVELIREEIESIFKGPPASQTLLAEFS
;
A
#
# COMPACT_ATOMS: atom_id res chain seq x y z
N ALA A 1 -26.24 13.76 -0.95
CA ALA A 1 -26.06 12.32 -1.17
C ALA A 1 -26.74 11.92 -2.48
N GLY A 2 -26.25 10.90 -3.18
CA GLY A 2 -27.04 10.25 -4.23
C GLY A 2 -28.15 9.41 -3.61
N TYR A 3 -29.32 9.35 -4.24
CA TYR A 3 -30.44 8.58 -3.71
C TYR A 3 -30.17 7.08 -3.81
N ASN A 4 -30.26 6.39 -2.66
CA ASN A 4 -29.89 4.99 -2.48
C ASN A 4 -30.89 4.24 -1.57
N GLU A 5 -30.73 2.92 -1.50
CA GLU A 5 -31.65 2.01 -0.84
C GLU A 5 -31.74 2.24 0.68
N GLU A 6 -30.64 2.66 1.31
CA GLU A 6 -30.58 3.02 2.72
C GLU A 6 -31.45 4.24 3.02
N TRP A 7 -31.40 5.26 2.16
CA TRP A 7 -32.25 6.43 2.28
C TRP A 7 -33.71 6.11 1.96
N TRP A 8 -33.99 5.41 0.86
CA TRP A 8 -35.36 5.02 0.50
C TRP A 8 -36.06 4.24 1.62
N SER A 9 -35.34 3.31 2.26
CA SER A 9 -35.88 2.55 3.39
C SER A 9 -36.15 3.40 4.62
N LEU A 10 -35.42 4.50 4.84
CA LEU A 10 -35.68 5.44 5.94
C LEU A 10 -36.96 6.25 5.68
N GLU A 11 -37.15 6.73 4.45
CA GLU A 11 -38.37 7.42 4.05
C GLU A 11 -39.60 6.51 4.11
N LEU A 12 -39.45 5.22 3.74
CA LEU A 12 -40.51 4.22 3.90
C LEU A 12 -40.82 3.97 5.38
N GLU A 13 -39.80 3.83 6.23
CA GLU A 13 -39.98 3.63 7.67
C GLU A 13 -40.74 4.79 8.31
N GLU A 14 -40.40 6.03 7.96
CA GLU A 14 -41.09 7.23 8.43
C GLU A 14 -42.54 7.27 7.94
N ALA A 15 -42.79 6.93 6.67
CA ALA A 15 -44.14 6.86 6.14
C ALA A 15 -45.00 5.78 6.81
N LEU A 16 -44.40 4.65 7.19
CA LEU A 16 -45.08 3.56 7.89
C LEU A 16 -45.38 3.87 9.37
N LYS A 17 -44.56 4.71 10.04
CA LYS A 17 -44.88 5.20 11.39
C LYS A 17 -46.22 5.95 11.41
N ASN A 18 -46.53 6.64 10.32
CA ASN A 18 -47.79 7.37 10.14
C ASN A 18 -48.94 6.49 9.63
N ASN A 19 -48.68 5.25 9.18
CA ASN A 19 -49.67 4.33 8.58
C ASN A 19 -49.33 2.85 8.86
N SER A 20 -49.72 2.34 10.03
CA SER A 20 -49.17 1.12 10.67
C SER A 20 -49.62 -0.25 10.11
N GLY A 21 -50.30 -0.31 8.96
CA GLY A 21 -51.06 -1.49 8.53
C GLY A 21 -50.41 -2.48 7.55
N ASP A 22 -49.20 -2.22 7.03
CA ASP A 22 -48.63 -2.99 5.91
C ASP A 22 -47.46 -3.89 6.35
N ALA A 23 -47.74 -5.18 6.63
CA ALA A 23 -46.75 -6.13 7.14
C ALA A 23 -45.68 -6.52 6.10
N GLU A 24 -46.03 -6.54 4.81
CA GLU A 24 -45.06 -6.78 3.73
C GLU A 24 -44.10 -5.60 3.56
N ALA A 25 -44.58 -4.36 3.69
CA ALA A 25 -43.71 -3.18 3.65
C ALA A 25 -42.68 -3.17 4.78
N LYS A 26 -43.00 -3.75 5.95
CA LYS A 26 -42.03 -3.93 7.05
C LYS A 26 -40.91 -4.92 6.72
N GLY A 27 -41.18 -5.92 5.88
CA GLY A 27 -40.17 -6.87 5.40
C GLY A 27 -39.10 -6.17 4.55
N LEU A 28 -39.50 -5.18 3.76
CA LEU A 28 -38.60 -4.40 2.89
C LEU A 28 -37.65 -3.48 3.66
N LEU A 29 -37.95 -3.15 4.92
CA LEU A 29 -37.04 -2.37 5.76
C LEU A 29 -35.74 -3.11 6.09
N LYS A 30 -35.78 -4.46 6.14
CA LYS A 30 -34.59 -5.27 6.39
C LYS A 30 -33.76 -5.51 5.13
N ASN A 31 -34.42 -5.63 3.98
CA ASN A 31 -33.80 -5.91 2.69
C ASN A 31 -34.37 -4.97 1.62
N PRO A 32 -33.97 -3.69 1.61
CA PRO A 32 -34.57 -2.71 0.71
C PRO A 32 -34.30 -3.00 -0.76
N GLN A 33 -33.24 -3.74 -1.08
CA GLN A 33 -32.89 -4.07 -2.46
C GLN A 33 -33.87 -5.07 -3.11
N ASN A 34 -34.58 -5.87 -2.31
CA ASN A 34 -35.47 -6.93 -2.81
C ASN A 34 -36.90 -6.41 -3.05
N VAL A 35 -37.02 -5.42 -3.92
CA VAL A 35 -38.30 -4.79 -4.30
C VAL A 35 -38.54 -4.96 -5.79
N THR A 36 -39.76 -5.39 -6.15
CA THR A 36 -40.22 -5.42 -7.54
C THR A 36 -40.71 -4.03 -7.98
N PHE A 37 -40.67 -3.75 -9.28
CA PHE A 37 -41.06 -2.44 -9.79
C PHE A 37 -42.51 -2.08 -9.44
N GLU A 38 -43.44 -3.03 -9.53
CA GLU A 38 -44.86 -2.81 -9.24
C GLU A 38 -45.06 -2.44 -7.77
N ARG A 39 -44.33 -3.12 -6.88
CA ARG A 39 -44.40 -2.82 -5.45
C ARG A 39 -43.79 -1.45 -5.15
N ALA A 40 -42.64 -1.11 -5.73
CA ALA A 40 -42.03 0.22 -5.58
C ALA A 40 -42.99 1.33 -6.04
N LEU A 41 -43.67 1.11 -7.16
CA LEU A 41 -44.64 2.05 -7.70
C LEU A 41 -45.87 2.20 -6.80
N GLU A 42 -46.40 1.09 -6.30
CA GLU A 42 -47.53 1.09 -5.37
C GLU A 42 -47.18 1.87 -4.09
N LEU A 43 -46.04 1.57 -3.47
CA LEU A 43 -45.55 2.25 -2.27
C LEU A 43 -45.35 3.75 -2.52
N SER A 44 -44.78 4.12 -3.67
CA SER A 44 -44.55 5.53 -4.04
C SER A 44 -45.88 6.29 -4.18
N LYS A 45 -46.90 5.67 -4.79
CA LYS A 45 -48.23 6.29 -4.94
C LYS A 45 -49.00 6.34 -3.63
N LYS A 46 -48.95 5.26 -2.83
CA LYS A 46 -49.68 5.11 -1.57
C LYS A 46 -49.14 6.03 -0.47
N TYR A 47 -47.83 6.12 -0.35
CA TYR A 47 -47.15 6.85 0.74
C TYR A 47 -46.49 8.15 0.29
N ASN A 48 -46.58 8.52 -0.99
CA ASN A 48 -45.97 9.73 -1.55
C ASN A 48 -44.45 9.83 -1.30
N ILE A 49 -43.78 8.66 -1.22
CA ILE A 49 -42.33 8.54 -1.18
C ILE A 49 -41.77 8.50 -2.61
N PRO A 50 -40.51 8.89 -2.83
CA PRO A 50 -39.86 8.78 -4.13
C PRO A 50 -39.75 7.33 -4.61
N LEU A 51 -39.75 7.18 -5.94
CA LEU A 51 -39.53 5.89 -6.60
C LEU A 51 -38.20 5.28 -6.16
N HIS A 52 -38.22 3.98 -5.90
CA HIS A 52 -37.06 3.23 -5.43
C HIS A 52 -35.83 3.41 -6.36
N PRO A 53 -34.62 3.64 -5.81
CA PRO A 53 -33.42 4.00 -6.58
C PRO A 53 -33.00 2.96 -7.62
N LYS A 54 -33.21 1.65 -7.36
CA LYS A 54 -33.07 0.56 -8.35
C LYS A 54 -33.75 0.86 -9.70
N PHE A 55 -34.91 1.54 -9.70
CA PHE A 55 -35.71 1.84 -10.88
C PHE A 55 -35.56 3.29 -11.37
N THR A 56 -34.54 4.00 -10.90
CA THR A 56 -34.20 5.35 -11.35
C THR A 56 -32.83 5.35 -12.04
N TYR A 57 -32.66 6.27 -12.99
CA TYR A 57 -31.45 6.40 -13.81
C TYR A 57 -30.79 7.76 -13.58
N TYR A 58 -29.61 7.99 -14.16
CA TYR A 58 -28.85 9.24 -14.00
C TYR A 58 -29.42 10.39 -14.84
N TYR A 59 -30.67 10.76 -14.63
CA TYR A 59 -31.39 11.76 -15.44
C TYR A 59 -30.74 13.15 -15.41
N LYS A 60 -29.97 13.49 -14.38
CA LYS A 60 -29.20 14.73 -14.31
C LYS A 60 -28.05 14.81 -15.33
N ALA A 61 -27.69 13.69 -15.95
CA ALA A 61 -26.64 13.62 -16.96
C ALA A 61 -27.07 14.11 -18.36
N ILE A 62 -28.36 14.37 -18.56
CA ILE A 62 -28.94 14.89 -19.81
C ILE A 62 -29.48 16.29 -19.58
N ASN A 63 -29.89 17.00 -20.64
CA ASN A 63 -30.59 18.29 -20.53
C ASN A 63 -32.09 18.16 -20.88
N GLN A 64 -32.85 19.26 -20.77
CA GLN A 64 -34.30 19.24 -21.03
C GLN A 64 -34.66 18.92 -22.49
N ASP A 65 -33.82 19.28 -23.46
CA ASP A 65 -34.08 18.96 -24.88
C ASP A 65 -33.79 17.49 -25.19
N GLU A 66 -32.72 16.94 -24.62
CA GLU A 66 -32.43 15.51 -24.64
C GLU A 66 -33.54 14.71 -23.95
N LEU A 67 -34.10 15.21 -22.84
CA LEU A 67 -35.25 14.60 -22.18
C LEU A 67 -36.48 14.56 -23.10
N LYS A 68 -36.77 15.63 -23.86
CA LYS A 68 -37.88 15.62 -24.83
C LYS A 68 -37.66 14.55 -25.91
N ILE A 69 -36.44 14.40 -26.42
CA ILE A 69 -36.09 13.38 -27.41
C ILE A 69 -36.32 11.99 -26.81
N PHE A 70 -35.83 11.77 -25.58
CA PHE A 70 -35.98 10.52 -24.84
C PHE A 70 -37.45 10.12 -24.66
N ILE A 71 -38.30 11.02 -24.15
CA ILE A 71 -39.72 10.70 -23.92
C ILE A 71 -40.43 10.44 -25.26
N LYS A 72 -40.18 11.26 -26.29
CA LYS A 72 -40.78 11.05 -27.63
C LYS A 72 -40.41 9.69 -28.22
N ALA A 73 -39.16 9.26 -28.06
CA ALA A 73 -38.73 7.95 -28.52
C ALA A 73 -39.46 6.82 -27.79
N ILE A 74 -39.62 6.91 -26.45
CA ILE A 74 -40.36 5.91 -25.69
C ILE A 74 -41.83 5.83 -26.11
N LYS A 75 -42.47 6.98 -26.38
CA LYS A 75 -43.87 7.01 -26.84
C LYS A 75 -44.07 6.37 -28.22
N LYS A 76 -43.12 6.57 -29.14
CA LYS A 76 -43.13 5.92 -30.47
C LYS A 76 -42.74 4.44 -30.41
N GLY A 77 -42.02 4.03 -29.37
CA GLY A 77 -41.43 2.70 -29.27
C GLY A 77 -42.46 1.57 -29.27
N GLU A 78 -42.15 0.52 -30.03
CA GLU A 78 -42.97 -0.69 -30.11
C GLU A 78 -42.65 -1.58 -28.91
N THR A 79 -43.67 -2.05 -28.21
CA THR A 79 -43.51 -2.96 -27.07
C THR A 79 -43.92 -4.37 -27.49
N VAL A 80 -42.99 -5.32 -27.39
CA VAL A 80 -43.23 -6.73 -27.70
C VAL A 80 -43.04 -7.55 -26.43
N LYS A 81 -43.99 -8.43 -26.12
CA LYS A 81 -43.84 -9.42 -25.04
C LYS A 81 -43.34 -10.73 -25.64
N LYS A 82 -42.18 -11.21 -25.20
CA LYS A 82 -41.61 -12.48 -25.65
C LYS A 82 -41.15 -13.28 -24.43
N ALA A 83 -41.74 -14.46 -24.23
CA ALA A 83 -41.39 -15.39 -23.15
C ALA A 83 -41.31 -14.72 -21.76
N ASP A 84 -42.37 -14.02 -21.35
CA ASP A 84 -42.50 -13.27 -20.09
C ASP A 84 -41.58 -12.05 -19.90
N GLU A 85 -40.72 -11.72 -20.88
CA GLU A 85 -39.95 -10.47 -20.88
C GLU A 85 -40.62 -9.40 -21.77
N GLU A 86 -40.73 -8.19 -21.22
CA GLU A 86 -41.16 -7.00 -21.96
C GLU A 86 -39.95 -6.38 -22.68
N ILE A 87 -40.06 -6.18 -23.99
CA ILE A 87 -39.02 -5.59 -24.81
C ILE A 87 -39.57 -4.31 -25.43
N LEU A 88 -38.90 -3.18 -25.16
CA LEU A 88 -39.17 -1.90 -25.78
C LEU A 88 -38.17 -1.66 -26.92
N MET A 89 -38.68 -1.55 -28.14
CA MET A 89 -37.91 -1.31 -29.35
C MET A 89 -37.95 0.17 -29.70
N LEU A 90 -36.81 0.83 -29.63
CA LEU A 90 -36.65 2.26 -29.90
C LEU A 90 -35.88 2.48 -31.20
N GLU A 91 -36.29 3.45 -32.00
CA GLU A 91 -35.50 3.91 -33.14
C GLU A 91 -34.42 4.87 -32.68
N ASP A 92 -33.20 4.76 -33.21
CA ASP A 92 -32.10 5.67 -32.88
C ASP A 92 -32.22 7.01 -33.63
N GLU A 93 -33.27 7.77 -33.30
CA GLU A 93 -33.47 9.12 -33.82
C GLU A 93 -32.71 10.15 -32.96
N LYS A 94 -32.04 11.12 -33.60
CA LYS A 94 -31.45 12.31 -32.94
C LYS A 94 -30.47 11.98 -31.79
N ASN A 95 -29.58 10.99 -32.00
CA ASN A 95 -28.58 10.56 -31.02
C ASN A 95 -29.18 9.97 -29.73
N LEU A 96 -30.35 9.33 -29.80
CA LEU A 96 -30.98 8.67 -28.66
C LEU A 96 -30.04 7.71 -27.96
N LYS A 97 -29.26 6.91 -28.71
CA LYS A 97 -28.26 6.01 -28.13
C LYS A 97 -27.34 6.69 -27.14
N SER A 98 -26.78 7.85 -27.50
CA SER A 98 -25.90 8.61 -26.61
C SER A 98 -26.62 9.09 -25.35
N ILE A 99 -27.89 9.47 -25.46
CA ILE A 99 -28.74 9.88 -24.33
C ILE A 99 -28.95 8.69 -23.37
N LEU A 100 -29.24 7.48 -23.90
CA LEU A 100 -29.40 6.27 -23.10
C LEU A 100 -28.11 5.88 -22.37
N GLU A 101 -26.97 5.98 -23.05
CA GLU A 101 -25.64 5.77 -22.46
C GLU A 101 -25.33 6.82 -21.37
N LYS A 102 -25.72 8.09 -21.57
CA LYS A 102 -25.51 9.16 -20.57
C LYS A 102 -26.24 8.90 -19.26
N ILE A 103 -27.49 8.44 -19.33
CA ILE A 103 -28.31 8.14 -18.13
C ILE A 103 -27.98 6.78 -17.51
N GLY A 104 -27.13 5.97 -18.16
CA GLY A 104 -26.75 4.64 -17.68
C GLY A 104 -27.87 3.60 -17.81
N LEU A 105 -28.74 3.72 -18.81
CA LEU A 105 -29.81 2.75 -19.05
C LEU A 105 -29.25 1.50 -19.77
N PRO A 106 -29.38 0.29 -19.20
CA PRO A 106 -28.98 -0.94 -19.88
C PRO A 106 -29.82 -1.20 -21.13
N HIS A 107 -29.16 -1.35 -22.29
CA HIS A 107 -29.80 -1.59 -23.58
C HIS A 107 -28.91 -2.43 -24.50
N LYS A 108 -29.51 -3.08 -25.51
CA LYS A 108 -28.82 -3.88 -26.53
C LYS A 108 -29.00 -3.24 -27.91
N PRO A 109 -27.93 -3.09 -28.71
CA PRO A 109 -28.07 -2.65 -30.10
C PRO A 109 -28.61 -3.80 -30.98
N SER A 110 -29.49 -3.49 -31.94
CA SER A 110 -30.03 -4.44 -32.92
C SER A 110 -30.25 -3.75 -34.28
N GLU A 111 -29.36 -3.99 -35.25
CA GLU A 111 -29.38 -3.37 -36.60
C GLU A 111 -29.67 -1.86 -36.60
N SER A 112 -30.94 -1.45 -36.71
CA SER A 112 -31.44 -0.07 -36.74
C SER A 112 -32.22 0.37 -35.48
N LYS A 113 -32.41 -0.54 -34.52
CA LYS A 113 -33.20 -0.33 -33.30
C LYS A 113 -32.36 -0.56 -32.05
N ILE A 114 -32.79 0.06 -30.96
CA ILE A 114 -32.26 -0.11 -29.61
C ILE A 114 -33.28 -0.91 -28.80
N LEU A 115 -32.83 -2.00 -28.20
CA LEU A 115 -33.67 -2.89 -27.41
C LEU A 115 -33.43 -2.64 -25.92
N VAL A 116 -34.48 -2.25 -25.21
CA VAL A 116 -34.51 -2.23 -23.74
C VAL A 116 -35.33 -3.43 -23.29
N CYS A 117 -34.80 -4.22 -22.36
CA CYS A 117 -35.38 -5.51 -21.97
C CYS A 117 -35.78 -5.55 -20.49
N GLY A 118 -36.75 -6.40 -20.16
CA GLY A 118 -37.09 -6.80 -18.79
C GLY A 118 -37.64 -5.64 -17.94
N GLU A 119 -37.18 -5.57 -16.69
CA GLU A 119 -37.63 -4.55 -15.72
C GLU A 119 -37.40 -3.12 -16.25
N HIS A 120 -36.33 -2.87 -17.00
CA HIS A 120 -36.03 -1.54 -17.54
C HIS A 120 -37.07 -1.09 -18.57
N ALA A 121 -37.53 -1.98 -19.44
CA ALA A 121 -38.57 -1.67 -20.42
C ALA A 121 -39.88 -1.33 -19.71
N LYS A 122 -40.24 -2.14 -18.70
CA LYS A 122 -41.44 -1.96 -17.89
C LYS A 122 -41.46 -0.60 -17.17
N VAL A 123 -40.33 -0.22 -16.56
CA VAL A 123 -40.14 1.08 -15.92
C VAL A 123 -40.41 2.21 -16.91
N LEU A 124 -39.79 2.17 -18.09
CA LEU A 124 -39.93 3.24 -19.08
C LEU A 124 -41.35 3.32 -19.65
N CYS A 125 -41.96 2.18 -20.00
CA CYS A 125 -43.32 2.15 -20.50
C CYS A 125 -44.31 2.70 -19.46
N THR A 126 -44.16 2.33 -18.19
CA THR A 126 -45.07 2.76 -17.13
C THR A 126 -44.90 4.24 -16.78
N LEU A 127 -43.67 4.75 -16.80
CA LEU A 127 -43.40 6.15 -16.42
C LEU A 127 -43.63 7.14 -17.56
N PHE A 128 -43.33 6.79 -18.82
CA PHE A 128 -43.23 7.77 -19.90
C PHE A 128 -44.19 7.58 -21.07
N LYS A 129 -44.82 6.41 -21.24
CA LYS A 129 -45.62 6.12 -22.44
C LYS A 129 -46.91 6.95 -22.50
N ASP A 130 -47.57 7.14 -21.36
CA ASP A 130 -48.84 7.87 -21.24
C ASP A 130 -48.66 9.35 -20.83
N VAL A 131 -47.43 9.85 -20.79
CA VAL A 131 -47.13 11.23 -20.38
C VAL A 131 -47.52 12.22 -21.47
N ASP A 132 -48.27 13.26 -21.11
CA ASP A 132 -48.60 14.37 -21.99
C ASP A 132 -47.49 15.44 -21.99
N ILE A 133 -46.61 15.36 -22.99
CA ILE A 133 -45.47 16.27 -23.17
C ILE A 133 -45.95 17.67 -23.59
N GLU A 134 -47.05 17.78 -24.33
CA GLU A 134 -47.51 19.05 -24.91
C GLU A 134 -48.14 19.97 -23.86
N ARG A 135 -48.68 19.38 -22.79
CA ARG A 135 -49.23 20.11 -21.65
C ARG A 135 -48.15 20.69 -20.71
N PHE A 136 -46.91 20.22 -20.79
CA PHE A 136 -45.83 20.70 -19.94
C PHE A 136 -45.03 21.82 -20.60
N ASN A 137 -44.95 22.99 -19.96
CA ASN A 137 -44.21 24.13 -20.47
C ASN A 137 -42.70 24.01 -20.18
N PHE A 138 -41.98 23.32 -21.05
CA PHE A 138 -40.53 23.17 -20.95
C PHE A 138 -39.77 24.50 -21.03
N GLU A 139 -40.28 25.51 -21.75
CA GLU A 139 -39.60 26.81 -21.84
C GLU A 139 -39.63 27.56 -20.51
N ALA A 140 -40.75 27.51 -19.79
CA ALA A 140 -40.86 28.07 -18.45
C ALA A 140 -39.95 27.33 -17.45
N SER A 141 -39.95 25.99 -17.51
CA SER A 141 -39.07 25.13 -16.69
C SER A 141 -37.58 25.40 -16.94
N ALA A 142 -37.18 25.55 -18.20
CA ALA A 142 -35.80 25.87 -18.57
C ALA A 142 -35.39 27.26 -18.07
N LYS A 143 -36.27 28.26 -18.17
CA LYS A 143 -36.03 29.62 -17.65
C LYS A 143 -35.90 29.67 -16.14
N ALA A 144 -36.67 28.84 -15.43
CA ALA A 144 -36.61 28.70 -13.98
C ALA A 144 -35.44 27.82 -13.50
N ASN A 145 -34.67 27.23 -14.44
CA ASN A 145 -33.58 26.31 -14.17
C ASN A 145 -34.01 25.15 -13.24
N GLU A 146 -35.21 24.61 -13.46
CA GLU A 146 -35.75 23.50 -12.67
C GLU A 146 -34.92 22.22 -12.88
N ASP A 147 -34.69 21.47 -11.79
CA ASP A 147 -34.02 20.16 -11.84
C ASP A 147 -34.80 19.20 -12.74
N ILE A 148 -34.08 18.45 -13.58
CA ILE A 148 -34.64 17.45 -14.48
C ILE A 148 -35.43 16.38 -13.72
N ASN A 149 -34.96 15.95 -12.54
CA ASN A 149 -35.70 14.98 -11.75
C ASN A 149 -37.05 15.53 -11.27
N TYR A 150 -37.09 16.83 -10.97
CA TYR A 150 -38.33 17.53 -10.62
C TYR A 150 -39.28 17.65 -11.81
N VAL A 151 -38.75 17.97 -13.00
CA VAL A 151 -39.52 17.97 -14.26
C VAL A 151 -40.12 16.58 -14.53
N ILE A 152 -39.33 15.52 -14.44
CA ILE A 152 -39.82 14.15 -14.62
C ILE A 152 -40.87 13.81 -13.55
N SER A 153 -40.65 14.24 -12.30
CA SER A 153 -41.62 13.99 -11.22
C SER A 153 -43.00 14.61 -11.51
N LYS A 154 -43.01 15.84 -12.04
CA LYS A 154 -44.25 16.51 -12.49
C LYS A 154 -44.91 15.77 -13.65
N LEU A 155 -44.14 15.29 -14.61
CA LEU A 155 -44.63 14.61 -15.81
C LEU A 155 -45.24 13.23 -15.49
N CYS A 156 -44.57 12.44 -14.65
CA CYS A 156 -44.98 11.08 -14.32
C CYS A 156 -45.97 11.01 -13.15
N GLY A 157 -46.15 12.10 -12.39
CA GLY A 157 -46.97 12.13 -11.18
C GLY A 157 -46.40 11.33 -10.00
N ILE A 158 -45.11 11.02 -10.02
CA ILE A 158 -44.40 10.23 -9.01
C ILE A 158 -43.11 10.97 -8.68
N LYS A 159 -42.76 11.08 -7.39
CA LYS A 159 -41.52 11.73 -6.99
C LYS A 159 -40.31 10.91 -7.45
N ILE A 160 -39.35 11.57 -8.09
CA ILE A 160 -38.06 11.01 -8.49
C ILE A 160 -36.97 11.87 -7.87
N ARG A 161 -36.03 11.22 -7.16
CA ARG A 161 -34.86 11.87 -6.58
C ARG A 161 -33.61 11.61 -7.44
N ASP A 162 -32.63 12.49 -7.30
CA ASP A 162 -31.34 12.38 -8.00
C ASP A 162 -30.52 11.19 -7.47
N LYS A 163 -30.42 10.14 -8.29
CA LYS A 163 -29.59 8.96 -8.00
C LYS A 163 -28.09 9.25 -8.07
N ALA A 164 -27.66 10.18 -8.93
CA ALA A 164 -26.23 10.45 -9.14
C ALA A 164 -25.61 11.17 -7.93
N GLY A 165 -26.32 12.15 -7.37
CA GLY A 165 -25.83 12.97 -6.27
C GLY A 165 -24.56 13.74 -6.64
N THR A 166 -23.43 13.32 -6.07
CA THR A 166 -22.12 13.97 -6.24
C THR A 166 -21.10 12.97 -6.75
N PHE A 167 -20.35 13.35 -7.78
CA PHE A 167 -19.25 12.55 -8.30
C PHE A 167 -17.94 12.93 -7.61
N ILE A 168 -17.17 11.93 -7.20
CA ILE A 168 -15.84 12.10 -6.60
C ILE A 168 -14.80 11.66 -7.62
N GLY A 169 -13.81 12.52 -7.87
CA GLY A 169 -12.66 12.16 -8.70
C GLY A 169 -11.66 11.31 -7.91
N ALA A 170 -11.04 10.34 -8.58
CA ALA A 170 -9.98 9.53 -7.98
C ALA A 170 -8.81 9.36 -8.95
N ARG A 171 -7.61 9.22 -8.39
CA ARG A 171 -6.39 8.87 -9.12
C ARG A 171 -5.69 7.77 -8.34
N MET A 172 -5.27 6.71 -9.03
CA MET A 172 -4.41 5.70 -8.42
C MET A 172 -3.12 6.36 -7.93
N GLY A 173 -2.89 6.31 -6.62
CA GLY A 173 -1.69 6.83 -5.98
C GLY A 173 -0.62 5.76 -5.89
N ARG A 174 -0.52 5.14 -4.71
CA ARG A 174 0.44 4.06 -4.43
C ARG A 174 -0.22 2.69 -4.65
N PRO A 175 0.46 1.75 -5.33
CA PRO A 175 -0.04 0.39 -5.45
C PRO A 175 0.09 -0.37 -4.12
N GLU A 176 -0.52 -1.55 -4.08
CA GLU A 176 -0.40 -2.50 -2.98
C GLU A 176 1.06 -2.89 -2.71
N ALA A 177 1.36 -3.26 -1.45
CA ALA A 177 2.70 -3.63 -1.05
C ALA A 177 2.73 -4.69 0.05
N SER A 178 3.55 -5.70 -0.20
CA SER A 178 3.84 -6.81 0.70
C SER A 178 5.23 -7.30 0.33
N ALA A 179 6.25 -6.96 1.11
CA ALA A 179 7.63 -7.32 0.78
C ALA A 179 8.55 -7.31 2.01
N GLU A 180 9.61 -8.12 1.96
CA GLU A 180 10.67 -8.08 2.97
C GLU A 180 11.38 -6.72 2.98
N ARG A 181 11.65 -6.17 4.17
CA ARG A 181 12.35 -4.87 4.28
C ARG A 181 13.84 -5.06 4.15
N LEU A 182 14.35 -4.86 2.94
CA LEU A 182 15.77 -5.07 2.63
C LEU A 182 16.60 -3.80 2.75
N MET A 183 17.68 -3.86 3.51
CA MET A 183 18.74 -2.85 3.41
C MET A 183 19.48 -2.95 2.07
N LYS A 184 20.07 -1.84 1.62
CA LYS A 184 20.97 -1.86 0.47
C LYS A 184 22.11 -2.85 0.70
N GLY A 185 22.18 -3.88 -0.15
CA GLY A 185 23.17 -4.96 -0.08
C GLY A 185 22.70 -6.19 0.69
N SER A 186 21.48 -6.19 1.24
CA SER A 186 20.80 -7.31 1.91
C SER A 186 21.72 -8.11 2.85
N PRO A 187 22.30 -7.47 3.89
CA PRO A 187 23.16 -8.15 4.83
C PRO A 187 22.38 -9.21 5.62
N HIS A 188 23.02 -10.32 5.94
CA HIS A 188 22.50 -11.31 6.89
C HIS A 188 22.94 -10.99 8.33
N THR A 189 24.01 -10.19 8.48
CA THR A 189 24.54 -9.79 9.78
C THR A 189 25.24 -8.44 9.72
N LEU A 190 25.26 -7.73 10.84
CA LEU A 190 26.05 -6.51 11.04
C LEU A 190 27.51 -6.86 11.32
N PHE A 191 28.18 -7.50 10.37
CA PHE A 191 29.58 -7.89 10.46
C PHE A 191 30.42 -7.17 9.38
N PRO A 192 31.46 -6.40 9.77
CA PRO A 192 32.24 -5.58 8.84
C PRO A 192 33.24 -6.41 8.04
N ILE A 193 33.26 -6.23 6.72
CA ILE A 193 34.18 -6.93 5.80
C ILE A 193 34.92 -5.98 4.84
N GLY A 194 34.81 -4.66 5.04
CA GLY A 194 35.47 -3.68 4.17
C GLY A 194 35.09 -3.84 2.70
N ASN A 195 36.07 -3.64 1.80
CA ASN A 195 35.90 -3.85 0.35
C ASN A 195 36.22 -5.30 -0.08
N TYR A 196 36.63 -6.15 0.84
CA TYR A 196 37.13 -7.50 0.56
C TYR A 196 36.02 -8.48 0.13
N GLY A 197 34.76 -8.18 0.44
CA GLY A 197 33.60 -8.96 -0.01
C GLY A 197 33.11 -8.65 -1.43
N GLY A 198 33.75 -7.71 -2.14
CA GLY A 198 33.33 -7.26 -3.47
C GLY A 198 31.95 -6.57 -3.50
N SER A 199 31.36 -6.48 -4.70
CA SER A 199 30.04 -5.85 -4.90
C SER A 199 28.90 -6.55 -4.15
N THR A 200 29.01 -7.87 -3.98
CA THR A 200 28.02 -8.70 -3.29
C THR A 200 28.16 -8.71 -1.77
N ARG A 201 29.19 -8.04 -1.22
CA ARG A 201 29.50 -8.01 0.22
C ARG A 201 29.56 -9.40 0.85
N SER A 202 30.18 -10.34 0.13
CA SER A 202 30.26 -11.74 0.56
C SER A 202 31.34 -11.91 1.63
N ILE A 203 30.96 -12.47 2.78
CA ILE A 203 31.88 -12.86 3.85
C ILE A 203 32.77 -14.00 3.38
N ASN A 204 32.24 -14.97 2.61
CA ASN A 204 33.02 -16.08 2.05
C ASN A 204 34.19 -15.59 1.19
N LYS A 205 33.96 -14.57 0.34
CA LYS A 205 35.04 -13.93 -0.45
C LYS A 205 36.06 -13.25 0.46
N ALA A 206 35.59 -12.54 1.48
CA ALA A 206 36.47 -11.89 2.45
C ALA A 206 37.31 -12.91 3.25
N MET A 207 36.76 -14.08 3.59
CA MET A 207 37.50 -15.17 4.23
C MET A 207 38.63 -15.68 3.35
N ALA A 208 38.39 -15.90 2.05
CA ALA A 208 39.42 -16.36 1.12
C ALA A 208 40.59 -15.37 0.98
N VAL A 209 40.31 -14.06 1.06
CA VAL A 209 41.35 -13.03 1.10
C VAL A 209 42.07 -13.04 2.45
N SER A 210 41.31 -13.14 3.55
CA SER A 210 41.85 -13.21 4.92
C SER A 210 42.82 -14.38 5.10
N GLU A 211 42.51 -15.54 4.53
CA GLU A 211 43.36 -16.73 4.56
C GLU A 211 44.67 -16.53 3.78
N LYS A 212 44.62 -15.88 2.61
CA LYS A 212 45.80 -15.60 1.78
C LYS A 212 46.70 -14.51 2.37
N GLU A 213 46.11 -13.46 2.92
CA GLU A 213 46.83 -12.27 3.39
C GLU A 213 47.13 -12.29 4.90
N GLY A 214 46.70 -13.34 5.61
CA GLY A 214 46.87 -13.48 7.05
C GLY A 214 46.02 -12.49 7.86
N GLY A 215 44.83 -12.14 7.36
CA GLY A 215 43.87 -11.21 7.99
C GLY A 215 43.48 -10.05 7.08
N ILE A 216 42.35 -9.41 7.38
CA ILE A 216 41.91 -8.19 6.65
C ILE A 216 41.80 -7.00 7.59
N GLU A 217 42.01 -5.79 7.07
CA GLU A 217 41.91 -4.55 7.84
C GLU A 217 40.45 -4.07 7.92
N ILE A 218 39.92 -4.02 9.13
CA ILE A 218 38.56 -3.55 9.42
C ILE A 218 38.56 -2.65 10.66
N GLU A 219 37.62 -1.70 10.69
CA GLU A 219 37.39 -0.84 11.85
C GLU A 219 36.38 -1.52 12.79
N ILE A 220 36.82 -1.83 14.00
CA ILE A 220 36.04 -2.57 15.00
C ILE A 220 36.35 -2.11 16.43
N ALA A 221 35.41 -2.34 17.34
CA ALA A 221 35.61 -2.16 18.77
C ALA A 221 36.72 -3.10 19.29
N ALA A 222 37.56 -2.61 20.21
CA ALA A 222 38.45 -3.47 20.96
C ALA A 222 37.88 -3.76 22.35
N LEU A 223 37.80 -5.04 22.71
CA LEU A 223 37.37 -5.50 24.01
C LEU A 223 38.52 -6.25 24.69
N GLN A 224 38.69 -6.11 25.99
CA GLN A 224 39.75 -6.75 26.76
C GLN A 224 39.16 -7.72 27.79
N CYS A 225 39.69 -8.94 27.85
CA CYS A 225 39.35 -9.88 28.90
C CYS A 225 39.90 -9.40 30.26
N PRO A 226 39.09 -9.30 31.32
CA PRO A 226 39.58 -8.86 32.63
C PRO A 226 40.57 -9.86 33.25
N LYS A 227 40.44 -11.17 32.94
CA LYS A 227 41.24 -12.27 33.49
C LYS A 227 42.57 -12.47 32.74
N CYS A 228 42.54 -12.78 31.44
CA CYS A 228 43.75 -13.05 30.65
C CYS A 228 44.35 -11.81 29.96
N LYS A 229 43.72 -10.64 30.09
CA LYS A 229 44.13 -9.36 29.48
C LYS A 229 44.25 -9.36 27.94
N GLN A 230 43.85 -10.44 27.27
CA GLN A 230 43.81 -10.53 25.82
C GLN A 230 42.79 -9.56 25.22
N VAL A 231 43.18 -8.87 24.14
CA VAL A 231 42.31 -7.94 23.42
C VAL A 231 41.72 -8.63 22.19
N MET A 232 40.40 -8.61 22.06
CA MET A 232 39.65 -9.30 21.02
C MET A 232 38.41 -8.51 20.61
N PRO A 233 37.79 -8.84 19.47
CA PRO A 233 36.55 -8.21 19.04
C PRO A 233 35.27 -8.85 19.61
N SER A 234 35.39 -9.83 20.51
CA SER A 234 34.27 -10.62 21.05
C SER A 234 33.86 -10.16 22.44
N TYR A 235 32.55 -10.19 22.71
CA TYR A 235 31.97 -9.95 24.05
C TYR A 235 32.37 -11.00 25.09
N TRP A 236 32.76 -12.19 24.63
CA TRP A 236 33.16 -13.31 25.49
C TRP A 236 34.57 -13.77 25.16
N CYS A 237 35.38 -13.94 26.20
CA CYS A 237 36.72 -14.46 26.07
C CYS A 237 36.71 -15.98 25.80
N LYS A 238 37.23 -16.41 24.64
CA LYS A 238 37.32 -17.82 24.27
C LYS A 238 38.09 -18.68 25.29
N ASN A 239 39.17 -18.13 25.86
CA ASN A 239 40.03 -18.88 26.78
C ASN A 239 39.51 -18.93 28.21
N CYS A 240 38.71 -17.94 28.63
CA CYS A 240 38.34 -17.77 30.03
C CYS A 240 36.84 -17.87 30.30
N GLY A 241 35.99 -17.83 29.26
CA GLY A 241 34.54 -17.86 29.40
C GLY A 241 33.95 -16.63 30.11
N VAL A 242 34.72 -15.56 30.30
CA VAL A 242 34.28 -14.34 30.99
C VAL A 242 33.96 -13.21 29.99
N ARG A 243 33.03 -12.33 30.38
CA ARG A 243 32.65 -11.15 29.62
C ARG A 243 33.83 -10.16 29.53
N THR A 244 34.04 -9.61 28.33
CA THR A 244 35.12 -8.66 28.05
C THR A 244 34.66 -7.22 28.32
N ASN A 245 35.61 -6.36 28.68
CA ASN A 245 35.37 -4.94 28.94
C ASN A 245 35.79 -4.08 27.74
N PRO A 246 35.08 -2.99 27.44
CA PRO A 246 35.46 -2.08 26.38
C PRO A 246 36.83 -1.44 26.64
N LEU A 247 37.67 -1.40 25.60
CA LEU A 247 38.99 -0.78 25.64
C LEU A 247 39.01 0.42 24.70
N GLN A 248 39.28 1.61 25.24
CA GLN A 248 39.31 2.85 24.48
C GLN A 248 40.74 3.24 24.10
N PHE A 249 40.87 4.00 23.00
CA PHE A 249 42.13 4.50 22.49
C PHE A 249 42.07 6.01 22.29
N CYS A 250 43.13 6.70 22.71
CA CYS A 250 43.30 8.10 22.36
C CYS A 250 43.71 8.23 20.87
N PRO A 251 42.97 8.95 20.02
CA PRO A 251 43.32 9.08 18.60
C PRO A 251 44.65 9.83 18.37
N LYS A 252 45.05 10.73 19.29
CA LYS A 252 46.34 11.46 19.22
C LYS A 252 47.51 10.66 19.81
N CYS A 253 47.40 10.28 21.09
CA CYS A 253 48.49 9.65 21.83
C CYS A 253 48.58 8.12 21.67
N LYS A 254 47.56 7.48 21.08
CA LYS A 254 47.44 6.01 20.93
C LYS A 254 47.49 5.21 22.24
N ILE A 255 47.35 5.88 23.39
CA ILE A 255 47.30 5.26 24.71
C ILE A 255 45.98 4.49 24.87
N LYS A 256 46.08 3.29 25.46
CA LYS A 256 44.95 2.46 25.86
C LYS A 256 44.42 2.96 27.21
N THR A 257 43.14 3.23 27.29
CA THR A 257 42.49 3.69 28.52
C THR A 257 41.07 3.12 28.62
N GLN A 258 40.51 3.14 29.82
CA GLN A 258 39.10 2.85 30.07
C GLN A 258 38.27 4.12 30.25
N HIS A 259 38.92 5.29 30.37
CA HIS A 259 38.29 6.59 30.54
C HIS A 259 37.87 7.19 29.19
N ALA A 260 36.81 8.02 29.20
CA ALA A 260 36.27 8.70 28.01
C ALA A 260 37.18 9.84 27.49
N TYR A 261 38.13 10.30 28.33
CA TYR A 261 39.10 11.32 27.98
C TYR A 261 40.50 10.81 28.25
N CYS A 262 41.42 11.15 27.35
CA CYS A 262 42.83 10.82 27.49
C CYS A 262 43.45 11.64 28.62
N GLU A 263 43.92 10.98 29.68
CA GLU A 263 44.61 11.62 30.82
C GLU A 263 45.86 12.41 30.41
N ARG A 264 46.48 12.07 29.28
CA ARG A 264 47.71 12.73 28.80
C ARG A 264 47.44 13.98 27.96
N CYS A 265 46.37 14.02 27.17
CA CYS A 265 46.15 15.09 26.18
C CYS A 265 44.73 15.67 26.16
N GLY A 266 43.88 15.27 27.09
CA GLY A 266 42.49 15.73 27.25
C GLY A 266 41.57 15.42 26.08
N SER A 267 42.03 14.71 25.05
CA SER A 267 41.23 14.42 23.86
C SER A 267 40.27 13.26 24.13
N GLU A 268 39.08 13.31 23.52
CA GLU A 268 38.08 12.25 23.59
C GLU A 268 38.63 10.95 22.98
N THR A 269 38.44 9.85 23.70
CA THR A 269 38.91 8.52 23.31
C THR A 269 37.87 7.80 22.46
N ARG A 270 38.33 6.84 21.64
CA ARG A 270 37.47 6.05 20.75
C ARG A 270 37.54 4.58 21.11
N LEU A 271 36.38 3.92 21.07
CA LEU A 271 36.28 2.47 21.23
C LEU A 271 36.76 1.70 19.99
N SER A 272 36.63 2.31 18.81
CA SER A 272 37.01 1.70 17.55
C SER A 272 38.46 1.98 17.17
N THR A 273 39.09 0.99 16.53
CA THR A 273 40.37 1.15 15.87
C THR A 273 40.47 0.23 14.66
N VAL A 274 41.30 0.61 13.68
CA VAL A 274 41.53 -0.22 12.49
C VAL A 274 42.49 -1.34 12.88
N ARG A 275 42.05 -2.58 12.72
CA ARG A 275 42.79 -3.78 13.10
C ARG A 275 42.81 -4.78 11.96
N LYS A 276 43.93 -5.49 11.84
CA LYS A 276 44.04 -6.67 10.98
C LYS A 276 43.51 -7.88 11.73
N GLU A 277 42.36 -8.39 11.31
CA GLU A 277 41.68 -9.51 11.96
C GLU A 277 41.56 -10.73 11.04
N ARG A 278 41.72 -11.93 11.62
CA ARG A 278 41.57 -13.23 10.94
C ARG A 278 40.10 -13.65 10.90
N ILE A 279 39.36 -13.02 9.99
CA ILE A 279 37.91 -13.27 9.83
C ILE A 279 37.63 -14.71 9.40
N ASP A 280 38.54 -15.32 8.64
CA ASP A 280 38.48 -16.73 8.29
C ASP A 280 38.38 -17.64 9.52
N ILE A 281 39.21 -17.39 10.54
CA ILE A 281 39.19 -18.14 11.80
C ILE A 281 37.92 -17.81 12.59
N ILE A 282 37.56 -16.53 12.70
CA ILE A 282 36.35 -16.10 13.44
C ILE A 282 35.09 -16.78 12.92
N VAL A 283 34.93 -16.86 11.59
CA VAL A 283 33.75 -17.48 10.96
C VAL A 283 33.78 -19.01 11.10
N ARG A 284 34.94 -19.66 10.94
CA ARG A 284 35.08 -21.12 11.12
C ARG A 284 34.76 -21.53 12.56
N ASP A 285 35.34 -20.84 13.55
CA ASP A 285 35.08 -21.09 14.97
C ASP A 285 33.62 -20.86 15.35
N ALA A 286 32.95 -19.89 14.70
CA ALA A 286 31.53 -19.64 14.90
C ALA A 286 30.67 -20.77 14.33
N ALA A 287 30.99 -21.26 13.13
CA ALA A 287 30.32 -22.37 12.48
C ALA A 287 30.47 -23.68 13.28
N GLU A 288 31.68 -23.94 13.81
CA GLU A 288 31.95 -25.08 14.67
C GLU A 288 31.15 -25.02 15.98
N ARG A 289 31.08 -23.85 16.63
CA ARG A 289 30.33 -23.68 17.88
C ARG A 289 28.84 -23.97 17.76
N ILE A 290 28.21 -23.55 16.66
CA ILE A 290 26.79 -23.83 16.40
C ILE A 290 26.56 -25.19 15.71
N GLY A 291 27.63 -25.95 15.43
CA GLY A 291 27.58 -27.25 14.80
C GLY A 291 27.00 -27.21 13.37
N MET A 292 27.39 -26.22 12.57
CA MET A 292 26.86 -26.02 11.22
C MET A 292 27.96 -25.85 10.17
N LYS A 293 27.65 -26.24 8.93
CA LYS A 293 28.47 -25.92 7.77
C LYS A 293 28.23 -24.46 7.36
N ILE A 294 29.29 -23.79 6.92
CA ILE A 294 29.24 -22.41 6.43
C ILE A 294 28.44 -22.38 5.11
N PRO A 295 27.33 -21.62 5.02
CA PRO A 295 26.58 -21.44 3.77
C PRO A 295 27.43 -20.86 2.64
N ASN A 296 27.03 -21.15 1.39
CA ASN A 296 27.74 -20.70 0.19
C ASN A 296 27.83 -19.17 0.08
N LEU A 297 26.84 -18.45 0.61
CA LEU A 297 26.79 -17.01 0.56
C LEU A 297 26.27 -16.43 1.88
N ILE A 298 27.18 -15.86 2.65
CA ILE A 298 26.86 -14.99 3.78
C ILE A 298 27.20 -13.56 3.37
N LYS A 299 26.32 -12.61 3.66
CA LYS A 299 26.48 -11.18 3.32
C LYS A 299 26.69 -10.37 4.60
N GLY A 300 27.77 -9.61 4.64
CA GLY A 300 28.08 -8.67 5.71
C GLY A 300 27.87 -7.21 5.30
N VAL A 301 28.42 -6.29 6.08
CA VAL A 301 28.40 -4.86 5.79
C VAL A 301 29.80 -4.36 5.41
N HIS A 302 29.90 -3.32 4.56
CA HIS A 302 31.21 -2.72 4.25
C HIS A 302 31.89 -2.12 5.48
N GLY A 303 31.09 -1.52 6.37
CA GLY A 303 31.52 -0.95 7.64
C GLY A 303 30.32 -0.75 8.53
N LEU A 304 30.56 -0.72 9.83
CA LEU A 304 29.51 -0.57 10.82
C LEU A 304 29.07 0.90 10.92
N MET A 305 27.76 1.11 11.08
CA MET A 305 27.17 2.45 11.18
C MET A 305 27.11 2.97 12.62
N ASN A 306 27.19 2.09 13.62
CA ASN A 306 27.22 2.49 15.03
C ASN A 306 28.50 3.24 15.40
N ASN A 307 28.44 3.99 16.50
CA ASN A 307 29.55 4.76 17.03
C ASN A 307 30.69 3.88 17.51
N ASP A 308 30.33 2.83 18.26
CA ASP A 308 31.30 2.01 18.96
C ASP A 308 31.98 0.98 18.05
N LYS A 309 31.49 0.82 16.81
CA LYS A 309 31.94 -0.20 15.85
C LYS A 309 31.91 -1.61 16.43
N ILE A 310 30.90 -1.88 17.24
CA ILE A 310 30.62 -3.23 17.72
C ILE A 310 29.79 -3.97 16.67
N PHE A 311 30.23 -5.16 16.29
CA PHE A 311 29.49 -6.00 15.36
C PHE A 311 28.59 -7.00 16.06
N GLU A 312 27.65 -7.52 15.28
CA GLU A 312 26.79 -8.63 15.69
C GLU A 312 27.54 -9.97 15.60
N PRO A 313 27.32 -10.91 16.54
CA PRO A 313 27.86 -12.26 16.45
C PRO A 313 27.57 -12.93 15.10
N ILE A 314 28.60 -13.45 14.46
CA ILE A 314 28.53 -14.02 13.10
C ILE A 314 27.72 -15.32 13.04
N GLU A 315 27.59 -16.01 14.18
CA GLU A 315 26.75 -17.18 14.39
C GLU A 315 25.31 -16.90 13.94
N LYS A 316 24.75 -15.75 14.34
CA LYS A 316 23.42 -15.28 13.94
C LYS A 316 23.35 -15.08 12.42
N GLY A 317 24.41 -14.51 11.83
CA GLY A 317 24.52 -14.34 10.37
C GLY A 317 24.54 -15.65 9.58
N ILE A 318 25.18 -16.70 10.11
CA ILE A 318 25.21 -18.04 9.51
C ILE A 318 23.80 -18.65 9.53
N LEU A 319 23.11 -18.57 10.67
CA LEU A 319 21.75 -19.06 10.85
C LEU A 319 20.76 -18.33 9.92
N ARG A 320 20.83 -17.00 9.84
CA ARG A 320 19.98 -16.23 8.92
C ARG A 320 20.26 -16.55 7.45
N ALA A 321 21.53 -16.77 7.08
CA ALA A 321 21.88 -17.16 5.72
C ALA A 321 21.34 -18.54 5.33
N LYS A 322 21.25 -19.50 6.28
CA LYS A 322 20.59 -20.78 6.06
C LYS A 322 19.10 -20.61 5.72
N HIS A 323 18.42 -19.70 6.41
CA HIS A 323 16.99 -19.43 6.24
C HIS A 323 16.67 -18.36 5.18
N ASN A 324 17.70 -17.86 4.47
CA ASN A 324 17.59 -16.75 3.52
C ASN A 324 16.90 -15.50 4.10
N LEU A 325 17.26 -15.15 5.34
CA LEU A 325 16.73 -13.99 6.06
C LEU A 325 17.73 -12.84 6.06
N HIS A 326 17.20 -11.63 5.90
CA HIS A 326 18.01 -10.42 5.86
C HIS A 326 17.62 -9.48 7.00
N ILE A 327 18.62 -8.85 7.60
CA ILE A 327 18.41 -7.94 8.72
C ILE A 327 18.23 -6.50 8.27
N PHE A 328 17.60 -5.73 9.15
CA PHE A 328 17.62 -4.28 9.13
C PHE A 328 18.76 -3.72 10.00
N ARG A 329 18.84 -2.38 10.09
CA ARG A 329 20.00 -1.66 10.68
C ARG A 329 20.19 -1.92 12.17
N ASP A 330 19.14 -2.39 12.83
CA ASP A 330 19.05 -2.61 14.26
C ASP A 330 19.16 -4.09 14.65
N GLY A 331 19.42 -4.98 13.67
CA GLY A 331 19.53 -6.42 13.86
C GLY A 331 18.21 -7.19 13.69
N THR A 332 17.07 -6.50 13.62
CA THR A 332 15.75 -7.11 13.48
C THR A 332 15.44 -7.53 12.05
N ILE A 333 14.52 -8.48 11.90
CA ILE A 333 14.03 -9.00 10.62
C ILE A 333 12.61 -8.49 10.41
N ARG A 334 12.34 -7.83 9.28
CA ARG A 334 11.08 -7.10 9.07
C ARG A 334 10.42 -7.40 7.74
N TYR A 335 9.09 -7.33 7.77
CA TYR A 335 8.25 -7.47 6.60
C TYR A 335 7.30 -6.26 6.50
N ASP A 336 7.32 -5.55 5.36
CA ASP A 336 6.51 -4.36 5.14
C ASP A 336 5.18 -4.73 4.47
N LEU A 337 4.07 -4.24 5.03
CA LEU A 337 2.70 -4.41 4.54
C LEU A 337 2.00 -3.06 4.47
N ILE A 338 1.13 -2.86 3.48
CA ILE A 338 0.23 -1.70 3.44
C ILE A 338 -0.88 -1.85 4.49
N ASN A 339 -1.26 -0.76 5.14
CA ASN A 339 -2.28 -0.75 6.17
C ASN A 339 -3.68 -0.68 5.56
N VAL A 340 -4.56 -1.60 5.95
CA VAL A 340 -5.99 -1.54 5.60
C VAL A 340 -6.82 -1.71 6.87
N PRO A 341 -7.73 -0.79 7.17
CA PRO A 341 -8.57 -0.86 8.36
C PRO A 341 -9.66 -1.91 8.18
N LEU A 342 -9.91 -2.68 9.23
CA LEU A 342 -10.96 -3.68 9.30
C LEU A 342 -11.51 -3.70 10.72
N THR A 343 -12.82 -3.64 10.89
CA THR A 343 -13.48 -3.75 12.21
C THR A 343 -14.16 -5.10 12.40
N HIS A 344 -14.55 -5.76 11.31
CA HIS A 344 -15.28 -7.02 11.32
C HIS A 344 -14.75 -7.97 10.25
N PHE A 345 -14.84 -9.27 10.51
CA PHE A 345 -14.42 -10.32 9.58
C PHE A 345 -15.30 -11.55 9.72
N LYS A 346 -15.31 -12.39 8.69
CA LYS A 346 -15.85 -13.76 8.76
C LYS A 346 -14.71 -14.76 8.97
N PRO A 347 -14.84 -15.79 9.83
CA PRO A 347 -13.82 -16.82 10.00
C PRO A 347 -13.29 -17.42 8.69
N LYS A 348 -14.19 -17.61 7.71
CA LYS A 348 -13.86 -18.10 6.37
C LYS A 348 -12.90 -17.21 5.59
N GLU A 349 -13.02 -15.89 5.72
CA GLU A 349 -12.19 -14.91 4.99
C GLU A 349 -10.72 -14.97 5.43
N ILE A 350 -10.50 -15.27 6.72
CA ILE A 350 -9.17 -15.28 7.34
C ILE A 350 -8.56 -16.69 7.42
N GLY A 351 -9.30 -17.71 6.99
CA GLY A 351 -8.88 -19.11 6.98
C GLY A 351 -8.59 -19.70 8.36
N THR A 352 -9.32 -19.26 9.40
CA THR A 352 -9.09 -19.72 10.78
C THR A 352 -10.31 -20.46 11.31
N SER A 353 -10.10 -21.63 11.91
CA SER A 353 -11.18 -22.45 12.44
C SER A 353 -11.88 -21.78 13.62
N ILE A 354 -13.19 -22.04 13.75
CA ILE A 354 -14.02 -21.52 14.84
C ILE A 354 -13.48 -21.95 16.21
N GLU A 355 -12.98 -23.19 16.32
CA GLU A 355 -12.38 -23.70 17.56
C GLU A 355 -11.17 -22.86 17.97
N LYS A 356 -10.31 -22.51 17.02
CA LYS A 356 -9.13 -21.67 17.27
C LYS A 356 -9.53 -20.23 17.62
N LEU A 357 -10.52 -19.67 16.95
CA LEU A 357 -11.08 -18.35 17.29
C LEU A 357 -11.66 -18.31 18.71
N LYS A 358 -12.37 -19.36 19.13
CA LYS A 358 -12.86 -19.49 20.51
C LYS A 358 -11.72 -19.53 21.52
N GLN A 359 -10.64 -20.26 21.23
CA GLN A 359 -9.43 -20.25 22.08
C GLN A 359 -8.78 -18.86 22.18
N LEU A 360 -8.87 -18.05 21.13
CA LEU A 360 -8.36 -16.68 21.10
C LEU A 360 -9.25 -15.66 21.82
N GLY A 361 -10.48 -16.04 22.20
CA GLY A 361 -11.44 -15.22 22.92
C GLY A 361 -12.71 -14.84 22.13
N TYR A 362 -12.80 -15.21 20.86
CA TYR A 362 -13.96 -14.92 20.02
C TYR A 362 -15.08 -15.94 20.25
N SER A 363 -16.06 -15.57 21.08
CA SER A 363 -17.16 -16.45 21.49
C SER A 363 -18.51 -16.09 20.86
N ILE A 364 -18.70 -14.83 20.48
CA ILE A 364 -19.97 -14.29 19.97
C ILE A 364 -19.77 -13.58 18.62
N ASP A 365 -20.83 -13.53 17.84
CA ASP A 365 -20.93 -12.72 16.62
C ASP A 365 -21.40 -11.28 16.92
N ILE A 366 -21.45 -10.44 15.89
CA ILE A 366 -21.90 -9.03 15.97
C ILE A 366 -23.35 -8.86 16.50
N ASN A 367 -24.17 -9.90 16.43
CA ASN A 367 -25.55 -9.92 16.93
C ASN A 367 -25.66 -10.49 18.35
N GLY A 368 -24.53 -10.83 18.98
CA GLY A 368 -24.48 -11.44 20.31
C GLY A 368 -24.85 -12.92 20.32
N LYS A 369 -24.91 -13.58 19.16
CA LYS A 369 -25.16 -15.03 19.09
C LYS A 369 -23.84 -15.80 19.23
N PRO A 370 -23.86 -17.03 19.78
CA PRO A 370 -22.66 -17.86 19.83
C PRO A 370 -22.05 -18.09 18.45
N LEU A 371 -20.72 -18.10 18.37
CA LEU A 371 -19.99 -18.39 17.14
C LEU A 371 -20.04 -19.90 16.83
N THR A 372 -20.75 -20.28 15.78
CA THR A 372 -20.97 -21.67 15.35
C THR A 372 -20.79 -21.89 13.85
N ASP A 373 -20.84 -20.84 13.04
CA ASP A 373 -20.75 -20.87 11.58
C ASP A 373 -19.58 -19.99 11.10
N GLU A 374 -18.90 -20.39 10.03
CA GLU A 374 -17.77 -19.68 9.43
C GLU A 374 -18.20 -18.44 8.62
N GLU A 375 -19.50 -18.32 8.31
CA GLU A 375 -20.10 -17.16 7.65
C GLU A 375 -20.60 -16.09 8.63
N GLN A 376 -20.57 -16.36 9.94
CA GLN A 376 -20.90 -15.35 10.94
C GLN A 376 -19.86 -14.22 10.96
N VAL A 377 -20.36 -12.99 11.05
CA VAL A 377 -19.51 -11.80 11.16
C VAL A 377 -19.13 -11.56 12.61
N VAL A 378 -17.83 -11.47 12.87
CA VAL A 378 -17.23 -11.27 14.18
C VAL A 378 -16.50 -9.93 14.21
N GLU A 379 -16.63 -9.20 15.30
CA GLU A 379 -15.89 -7.96 15.55
C GLU A 379 -14.44 -8.27 15.96
N ILE A 380 -13.47 -7.64 15.31
CA ILE A 380 -12.04 -7.86 15.58
C ILE A 380 -11.60 -7.19 16.88
N PHE A 381 -10.77 -7.87 17.67
CA PHE A 381 -10.17 -7.22 18.84
C PHE A 381 -9.14 -6.14 18.41
N PRO A 382 -9.02 -5.03 19.16
CA PRO A 382 -8.23 -3.86 18.75
C PRO A 382 -6.76 -4.09 18.43
N GLN A 383 -6.13 -5.14 18.96
CA GLN A 383 -4.71 -5.47 18.74
C GLN A 383 -4.52 -6.77 17.93
N ASP A 384 -5.61 -7.35 17.42
CA ASP A 384 -5.53 -8.51 16.54
C ASP A 384 -5.34 -8.06 15.09
N ILE A 385 -4.53 -8.83 14.35
CA ILE A 385 -4.16 -8.52 12.97
C ILE A 385 -4.32 -9.75 12.07
N ILE A 386 -4.60 -9.50 10.81
CA ILE A 386 -4.67 -10.48 9.73
C ILE A 386 -3.64 -10.07 8.69
N ILE A 387 -2.69 -10.96 8.39
CA ILE A 387 -1.54 -10.64 7.53
C ILE A 387 -1.60 -11.40 6.20
N HIS A 388 -0.95 -10.85 5.18
CA HIS A 388 -0.85 -11.51 3.89
C HIS A 388 -0.14 -12.88 3.96
N ASN A 389 -0.53 -13.81 3.10
CA ASN A 389 0.05 -15.16 2.99
C ASN A 389 1.58 -15.15 2.83
N ASP A 390 2.16 -14.30 1.97
CA ASP A 390 3.61 -14.24 1.80
C ASP A 390 4.33 -13.71 3.06
N ALA A 391 3.66 -12.86 3.84
CA ALA A 391 4.17 -12.39 5.14
C ALA A 391 4.17 -13.53 6.14
N ALA A 392 3.11 -14.34 6.17
CA ALA A 392 3.04 -15.53 7.03
C ALA A 392 4.16 -16.53 6.70
N ASP A 393 4.36 -16.86 5.42
CA ASP A 393 5.46 -17.74 4.98
C ASP A 393 6.84 -17.20 5.38
N PHE A 394 7.02 -15.89 5.31
CA PHE A 394 8.22 -15.24 5.77
C PHE A 394 8.38 -15.39 7.29
N LEU A 395 7.34 -15.11 8.08
CA LEU A 395 7.40 -15.21 9.54
C LEU A 395 7.58 -16.65 10.03
N VAL A 396 7.08 -17.67 9.32
CA VAL A 396 7.39 -19.08 9.62
C VAL A 396 8.90 -19.32 9.52
N ARG A 397 9.55 -18.83 8.45
CA ARG A 397 11.04 -18.92 8.34
C ARG A 397 11.75 -18.18 9.46
N VAL A 398 11.22 -17.02 9.87
CA VAL A 398 11.77 -16.26 11.01
C VAL A 398 11.61 -17.05 12.31
N ALA A 399 10.47 -17.69 12.54
CA ALA A 399 10.25 -18.55 13.71
C ALA A 399 11.24 -19.74 13.75
N SER A 400 11.44 -20.43 12.62
CA SER A 400 12.44 -21.50 12.53
C SER A 400 13.87 -21.00 12.77
N PHE A 401 14.19 -19.78 12.32
CA PHE A 401 15.47 -19.14 12.62
C PHE A 401 15.63 -18.87 14.12
N ILE A 402 14.60 -18.33 14.79
CA ILE A 402 14.63 -18.03 16.22
C ILE A 402 14.81 -19.32 17.04
N ASP A 403 14.10 -20.39 16.68
CA ASP A 403 14.21 -21.68 17.36
C ASP A 403 15.63 -22.27 17.24
N GLU A 404 16.22 -22.23 16.04
CA GLU A 404 17.61 -22.65 15.86
C GLU A 404 18.61 -21.73 16.57
N GLU A 405 18.32 -20.43 16.65
CA GLU A 405 19.13 -19.46 17.39
C GLU A 405 19.09 -19.74 18.90
N LEU A 406 17.91 -20.00 19.46
CA LEU A 406 17.75 -20.41 20.86
C LEU A 406 18.51 -21.71 21.16
N GLN A 407 18.34 -22.72 20.32
CA GLN A 407 18.96 -24.02 20.53
C GLN A 407 20.48 -24.00 20.33
N ARG A 408 20.96 -23.47 19.19
CA ARG A 408 22.36 -23.60 18.76
C ARG A 408 23.27 -22.51 19.29
N PHE A 409 22.75 -21.29 19.48
CA PHE A 409 23.55 -20.16 19.95
C PHE A 409 23.38 -19.92 21.45
N TYR A 410 22.14 -19.98 21.97
CA TYR A 410 21.87 -19.76 23.39
C TYR A 410 21.87 -21.04 24.24
N GLY A 411 21.69 -22.22 23.64
CA GLY A 411 21.62 -23.49 24.35
C GLY A 411 20.34 -23.67 25.16
N ILE A 412 19.22 -23.10 24.68
CA ILE A 412 17.90 -23.13 25.32
C ILE A 412 16.91 -23.83 24.38
N GLU A 413 15.84 -24.41 24.94
CA GLU A 413 14.77 -25.04 24.16
C GLU A 413 14.14 -24.07 23.14
N PRO A 414 13.71 -24.58 21.96
CA PRO A 414 12.92 -23.83 20.98
C PRO A 414 11.65 -23.21 21.59
N PHE A 415 11.24 -22.05 21.07
CA PHE A 415 10.08 -21.31 21.57
C PHE A 415 8.84 -21.53 20.71
N TYR A 416 8.97 -21.42 19.39
CA TYR A 416 7.83 -21.41 18.47
C TYR A 416 7.42 -22.83 18.07
N ASN A 417 8.37 -23.66 17.60
CA ASN A 417 8.11 -24.99 17.02
C ASN A 417 7.02 -24.96 15.93
N ILE A 418 7.11 -23.98 15.03
CA ILE A 418 6.11 -23.75 13.97
C ILE A 418 6.64 -24.26 12.62
N GLU A 419 5.86 -25.13 11.97
CA GLU A 419 6.17 -25.65 10.63
C GLU A 419 5.31 -25.02 9.52
N ASN A 420 4.13 -24.53 9.86
CA ASN A 420 3.13 -24.04 8.91
C ASN A 420 2.52 -22.71 9.38
N ARG A 421 1.71 -22.09 8.51
CA ARG A 421 1.10 -20.78 8.79
C ARG A 421 0.17 -20.86 10.00
N GLU A 422 -0.58 -21.95 10.13
CA GLU A 422 -1.55 -22.17 11.21
C GLU A 422 -0.91 -22.07 12.61
N GLY A 423 0.37 -22.48 12.74
CA GLY A 423 1.12 -22.33 13.99
C GLY A 423 1.42 -20.88 14.39
N LEU A 424 1.36 -19.91 13.46
CA LEU A 424 1.49 -18.48 13.76
C LEU A 424 0.22 -17.90 14.41
N ILE A 425 -0.92 -18.59 14.36
CA ILE A 425 -2.17 -18.09 14.93
C ILE A 425 -2.07 -18.04 16.45
N GLY A 426 -2.23 -16.84 17.01
CA GLY A 426 -2.04 -16.52 18.42
C GLY A 426 -0.65 -16.01 18.76
N GLN A 427 0.30 -16.03 17.83
CA GLN A 427 1.65 -15.51 18.06
C GLN A 427 1.67 -13.98 18.06
N LEU A 428 2.56 -13.43 18.89
CA LEU A 428 2.72 -12.01 19.07
C LEU A 428 3.75 -11.42 18.10
N VAL A 429 3.39 -10.28 17.53
CA VAL A 429 4.24 -9.49 16.65
C VAL A 429 4.32 -8.05 17.14
N LEU A 430 5.40 -7.37 16.76
CA LEU A 430 5.53 -5.94 16.87
C LEU A 430 5.31 -5.30 15.50
N ALA A 431 4.36 -4.38 15.41
CA ALA A 431 4.17 -3.53 14.25
C ALA A 431 4.83 -2.17 14.50
N LEU A 432 5.63 -1.70 13.54
CA LEU A 432 6.36 -0.44 13.63
C LEU A 432 6.20 0.37 12.35
N ALA A 433 5.79 1.62 12.51
CA ALA A 433 5.67 2.54 11.41
C ALA A 433 7.02 3.15 11.01
N PRO A 434 7.22 3.46 9.71
CA PRO A 434 8.32 4.29 9.25
C PRO A 434 8.31 5.63 9.99
N HIS A 435 9.49 6.16 10.25
CA HIS A 435 9.73 7.41 10.97
C HIS A 435 9.17 7.44 12.39
N THR A 436 8.98 6.28 13.02
CA THR A 436 8.60 6.17 14.44
C THR A 436 9.60 5.29 15.19
N SER A 437 9.49 5.28 16.53
CA SER A 437 10.34 4.45 17.39
C SER A 437 9.58 3.70 18.49
N ALA A 438 8.26 3.88 18.53
CA ALA A 438 7.35 3.15 19.39
C ALA A 438 6.61 2.12 18.53
N ALA A 439 6.89 0.84 18.73
CA ALA A 439 6.13 -0.23 18.11
C ALA A 439 4.85 -0.52 18.93
N ILE A 440 3.91 -1.24 18.35
CA ILE A 440 2.74 -1.75 19.07
C ILE A 440 2.71 -3.27 19.00
N LEU A 441 2.36 -3.90 20.12
CA LEU A 441 2.11 -5.33 20.18
C LEU A 441 0.80 -5.67 19.47
N GLY A 442 0.86 -6.63 18.56
CA GLY A 442 -0.30 -7.23 17.91
C GLY A 442 -0.25 -8.75 17.99
N ARG A 443 -1.39 -9.39 17.75
CA ARG A 443 -1.55 -10.85 17.72
C ARG A 443 -2.09 -11.29 16.38
N ILE A 444 -1.44 -12.27 15.75
CA ILE A 444 -1.90 -12.81 14.46
C ILE A 444 -3.12 -13.70 14.72
N ILE A 445 -4.23 -13.43 14.04
CA ILE A 445 -5.46 -14.24 14.16
C ILE A 445 -5.84 -15.00 12.89
N GLY A 446 -5.23 -14.69 11.75
CA GLY A 446 -5.49 -15.36 10.48
C GLY A 446 -4.72 -14.72 9.33
N PHE A 447 -5.06 -15.16 8.11
CA PHE A 447 -4.32 -14.82 6.90
C PHE A 447 -5.23 -14.31 5.79
N THR A 448 -4.71 -13.43 4.95
CA THR A 448 -5.45 -12.86 3.82
C THR A 448 -4.71 -13.03 2.49
N LYS A 449 -5.48 -13.09 1.41
CA LYS A 449 -4.96 -13.03 0.04
C LYS A 449 -4.64 -11.59 -0.40
N ALA A 450 -5.24 -10.59 0.24
CA ALA A 450 -4.91 -9.19 -0.01
C ALA A 450 -3.46 -8.91 0.42
N ARG A 451 -2.72 -8.15 -0.39
CA ARG A 451 -1.33 -7.75 -0.09
C ARG A 451 -1.28 -6.60 0.92
N ALA A 452 -1.84 -6.83 2.11
CA ALA A 452 -2.04 -5.85 3.16
C ALA A 452 -2.02 -6.48 4.56
N CYS A 453 -1.93 -5.61 5.57
CA CYS A 453 -2.22 -5.93 6.96
C CYS A 453 -3.62 -5.41 7.29
N LEU A 454 -4.58 -6.31 7.48
CA LEU A 454 -5.92 -5.96 7.95
C LEU A 454 -5.90 -5.91 9.48
N ALA A 455 -6.29 -4.79 10.06
CA ALA A 455 -6.32 -4.64 11.51
C ALA A 455 -7.35 -3.58 11.92
N HIS A 456 -7.69 -3.57 13.20
CA HIS A 456 -8.54 -2.54 13.78
C HIS A 456 -7.97 -1.14 13.48
N PRO A 457 -8.80 -0.13 13.14
CA PRO A 457 -8.35 1.25 12.92
C PRO A 457 -7.46 1.80 14.05
N TYR A 458 -7.78 1.47 15.30
CA TYR A 458 -6.93 1.84 16.44
C TYR A 458 -5.51 1.29 16.34
N PHE A 459 -5.34 0.05 15.90
CA PHE A 459 -4.03 -0.56 15.74
C PHE A 459 -3.16 0.27 14.79
N HIS A 460 -3.71 0.64 13.64
CA HIS A 460 -3.04 1.49 12.64
C HIS A 460 -2.70 2.87 13.19
N GLN A 461 -3.68 3.53 13.81
CA GLN A 461 -3.52 4.91 14.30
C GLN A 461 -2.64 5.04 15.54
N THR A 462 -2.50 4.00 16.38
CA THR A 462 -1.55 4.00 17.50
C THR A 462 -0.11 4.18 17.03
N LYS A 463 0.19 3.73 15.81
CA LYS A 463 1.51 3.88 15.19
C LYS A 463 1.72 5.26 14.57
N ARG A 464 0.78 6.21 14.80
CA ARG A 464 0.78 7.58 14.26
C ARG A 464 0.87 7.60 12.74
N ARG A 465 0.10 6.71 12.10
CA ARG A 465 0.04 6.50 10.67
C ARG A 465 -1.41 6.40 10.23
N ASN A 466 -1.69 7.06 9.12
CA ASN A 466 -3.00 7.07 8.53
C ASN A 466 -3.20 5.80 7.70
N ALA A 467 -4.45 5.46 7.43
CA ALA A 467 -4.82 4.38 6.52
C ALA A 467 -4.97 4.87 5.07
N ASP A 468 -4.08 5.77 4.61
CA ASP A 468 -4.14 6.44 3.30
C ASP A 468 -3.10 5.89 2.29
N GLY A 469 -2.58 4.69 2.55
CA GLY A 469 -1.55 4.02 1.74
C GLY A 469 -0.17 3.97 2.40
N ASP A 470 -0.08 4.33 3.68
CA ASP A 470 1.07 4.06 4.52
C ASP A 470 1.30 2.55 4.74
N GLN A 471 2.55 2.22 5.05
CA GLN A 471 3.03 0.85 5.21
C GLN A 471 3.73 0.71 6.54
N ASP A 472 3.48 -0.41 7.21
CA ASP A 472 4.12 -0.73 8.47
C ASP A 472 4.93 -2.01 8.37
N SER A 473 6.01 -2.05 9.15
CA SER A 473 6.83 -3.25 9.32
C SER A 473 6.24 -4.13 10.41
N VAL A 474 6.11 -5.43 10.14
CA VAL A 474 5.76 -6.45 11.14
C VAL A 474 7.00 -7.30 11.45
N MET A 475 7.19 -7.60 12.74
CA MET A 475 8.33 -8.37 13.28
C MET A 475 7.81 -9.35 14.33
N LEU A 476 8.36 -10.56 14.40
CA LEU A 476 8.05 -11.45 15.54
C LEU A 476 8.59 -10.85 16.83
N LEU A 477 7.81 -10.91 17.92
CA LEU A 477 8.21 -10.32 19.21
C LEU A 477 9.56 -10.87 19.69
N MET A 478 9.75 -12.19 19.61
CA MET A 478 10.99 -12.83 20.09
C MET A 478 12.21 -12.44 19.25
N ASP A 479 12.07 -12.20 17.94
CA ASP A 479 13.17 -11.68 17.11
C ASP A 479 13.65 -10.34 17.66
N VAL A 480 12.71 -9.43 17.93
CA VAL A 480 13.06 -8.11 18.47
C VAL A 480 13.75 -8.26 19.83
N LEU A 481 13.23 -9.09 20.74
CA LEU A 481 13.84 -9.26 22.07
C LEU A 481 15.25 -9.84 22.03
N LEU A 482 15.55 -10.76 21.11
CA LEU A 482 16.86 -11.42 21.01
C LEU A 482 17.88 -10.66 20.16
N ASN A 483 17.43 -10.00 19.09
CA ASN A 483 18.30 -9.51 18.03
C ASN A 483 18.41 -7.99 17.96
N PHE A 484 17.48 -7.25 18.57
CA PHE A 484 17.59 -5.80 18.67
C PHE A 484 18.70 -5.40 19.65
N SER A 485 19.48 -4.38 19.27
CA SER A 485 20.32 -3.66 20.22
C SER A 485 20.47 -2.19 19.83
N GLN A 486 20.34 -1.30 20.82
CA GLN A 486 20.63 0.12 20.65
C GLN A 486 22.08 0.38 20.23
N THR A 487 23.01 -0.53 20.57
CA THR A 487 24.43 -0.41 20.18
C THR A 487 24.67 -0.57 18.69
N TYR A 488 23.71 -1.13 17.93
CA TYR A 488 23.80 -1.27 16.47
C TYR A 488 23.37 -0.01 15.72
N LEU A 489 22.58 0.85 16.36
CA LEU A 489 22.05 2.07 15.76
C LEU A 489 23.15 3.13 15.61
N SER A 490 23.00 3.99 14.60
CA SER A 490 23.86 5.17 14.49
C SER A 490 23.41 6.24 15.49
N SER A 491 24.33 7.11 15.90
CA SER A 491 24.03 8.23 16.82
C SER A 491 23.22 9.38 16.20
N SER A 492 23.16 9.47 14.87
CA SER A 492 22.34 10.48 14.20
C SER A 492 20.85 10.23 14.45
N ARG A 493 20.06 11.31 14.62
CA ARG A 493 18.59 11.23 14.82
C ARG A 493 17.93 10.32 13.78
N GLY A 494 18.26 10.48 12.51
CA GLY A 494 17.69 9.69 11.41
C GLY A 494 18.06 8.20 11.39
N GLY A 495 19.00 7.75 12.22
CA GLY A 495 19.31 6.33 12.37
C GLY A 495 18.79 5.69 13.66
N ARG A 496 18.21 6.48 14.58
CA ARG A 496 17.44 5.98 15.72
C ARG A 496 15.94 5.88 15.44
N MET A 497 15.45 6.70 14.51
CA MET A 497 14.11 6.55 13.94
C MET A 497 14.04 5.26 13.11
N ASP A 498 12.86 4.65 13.03
CA ASP A 498 12.61 3.34 12.43
C ASP A 498 13.20 2.17 13.24
N ALA A 499 13.39 2.30 14.55
CA ALA A 499 13.82 1.19 15.42
C ALA A 499 12.86 1.04 16.61
N PRO A 500 12.51 -0.18 17.05
CA PRO A 500 11.59 -0.41 18.15
C PRO A 500 12.27 -0.13 19.49
N LEU A 501 12.51 1.16 19.81
CA LEU A 501 13.16 1.58 21.06
C LEU A 501 12.28 1.31 22.28
N VAL A 502 10.97 1.40 22.08
CA VAL A 502 9.92 1.07 23.05
C VAL A 502 8.77 0.41 22.29
N PHE A 503 7.95 -0.38 22.97
CA PHE A 503 6.70 -0.84 22.40
C PHE A 503 5.56 -0.80 23.40
N THR A 504 4.37 -0.50 22.90
CA THR A 504 3.12 -0.44 23.68
C THR A 504 2.49 -1.82 23.72
N THR A 505 2.19 -2.31 24.93
CA THR A 505 1.57 -3.62 25.16
C THR A 505 0.05 -3.56 25.13
N VAL A 506 -0.54 -2.48 25.65
CA VAL A 506 -1.98 -2.26 25.75
C VAL A 506 -2.36 -1.02 24.98
N LEU A 507 -3.25 -1.19 24.02
CA LEU A 507 -3.80 -0.07 23.26
C LEU A 507 -4.78 0.74 24.11
N LYS A 508 -4.58 2.04 24.11
CA LYS A 508 -5.43 3.02 24.80
C LYS A 508 -6.03 4.01 23.80
N PRO A 509 -7.33 3.94 23.50
CA PRO A 509 -7.96 4.75 22.46
C PRO A 509 -7.91 6.26 22.68
N ASP A 510 -7.60 6.73 23.89
CA ASP A 510 -7.42 8.14 24.22
C ASP A 510 -6.01 8.68 23.86
N GLU A 511 -5.03 7.80 23.69
CA GLU A 511 -3.62 8.14 23.42
C GLU A 511 -3.23 8.00 21.93
N ILE A 512 -4.17 7.60 21.07
CA ILE A 512 -3.93 7.38 19.63
C ILE A 512 -4.21 8.63 18.79
N ASP A 513 -3.95 8.55 17.49
CA ASP A 513 -4.23 9.65 16.57
C ASP A 513 -5.74 9.99 16.51
N THR A 514 -6.04 11.29 16.47
CA THR A 514 -7.40 11.82 16.49
C THR A 514 -8.22 11.51 15.24
N GLU A 515 -7.58 11.12 14.12
CA GLU A 515 -8.32 10.81 12.88
C GLU A 515 -9.38 9.73 13.08
N VAL A 516 -9.12 8.74 13.94
CA VAL A 516 -10.10 7.68 14.22
C VAL A 516 -11.28 8.15 15.05
N TYR A 517 -11.19 9.30 15.74
CA TYR A 517 -12.25 9.82 16.59
C TYR A 517 -13.48 10.21 15.75
N SER A 518 -13.23 10.66 14.51
CA SER A 518 -14.24 11.00 13.52
C SER A 518 -14.78 9.79 12.74
N MET A 519 -14.39 8.56 13.08
CA MET A 519 -14.91 7.38 12.41
C MET A 519 -16.34 7.09 12.86
N ASP A 520 -17.25 7.02 11.90
CA ASP A 520 -18.64 6.64 12.13
C ASP A 520 -18.74 5.16 12.51
N ILE A 521 -19.47 4.87 13.59
CA ILE A 521 -19.64 3.51 14.12
C ILE A 521 -21.12 3.09 14.16
N CYS A 522 -21.98 3.84 13.47
CA CYS A 522 -23.39 3.54 13.36
C CYS A 522 -23.64 2.39 12.36
N ARG A 523 -24.67 1.57 12.63
CA ARG A 523 -25.11 0.50 11.72
C ARG A 523 -25.91 1.02 10.51
N ARG A 524 -26.51 2.20 10.66
CA ARG A 524 -27.31 2.88 9.63
C ARG A 524 -27.23 4.37 9.89
N TYR A 525 -27.05 5.15 8.84
CA TYR A 525 -27.12 6.60 8.95
C TYR A 525 -28.56 7.07 9.21
N PRO A 526 -28.76 8.15 9.98
CA PRO A 526 -30.08 8.73 10.21
C PRO A 526 -30.59 9.44 8.95
N LEU A 527 -31.93 9.54 8.83
CA LEU A 527 -32.57 10.24 7.69
C LEU A 527 -32.10 11.70 7.58
N GLU A 528 -31.93 12.35 8.73
CA GLU A 528 -31.46 13.74 8.82
C GLU A 528 -30.14 13.97 8.07
N LEU A 529 -29.21 13.01 8.08
CA LEU A 529 -27.95 13.11 7.34
C LEU A 529 -28.19 13.29 5.84
N TYR A 530 -29.08 12.47 5.29
CA TYR A 530 -29.41 12.52 3.86
C TYR A 530 -30.12 13.82 3.49
N GLU A 531 -31.08 14.27 4.31
CA GLU A 531 -31.81 15.51 4.06
C GLU A 531 -30.91 16.75 4.13
N LYS A 532 -30.07 16.85 5.17
CA LYS A 532 -29.12 17.94 5.34
C LYS A 532 -28.09 17.99 4.22
N SER A 533 -27.72 16.82 3.68
CA SER A 533 -26.80 16.73 2.53
C SER A 533 -27.34 17.38 1.26
N LEU A 534 -28.67 17.55 1.10
CA LEU A 534 -29.27 18.26 -0.04
C LEU A 534 -29.01 19.76 0.01
N SER A 535 -28.87 20.32 1.22
CA SER A 535 -28.58 21.73 1.45
C SER A 535 -27.08 22.04 1.54
N PHE A 536 -26.21 21.05 1.31
CA PHE A 536 -24.76 21.16 1.54
C PHE A 536 -24.42 21.67 2.95
N ALA A 537 -25.17 21.18 3.95
CA ALA A 537 -24.91 21.52 5.34
C ALA A 537 -23.49 21.06 5.76
N PRO A 538 -22.84 21.76 6.70
CA PRO A 538 -21.56 21.34 7.23
C PRO A 538 -21.69 20.00 7.99
N PRO A 539 -20.64 19.16 8.05
CA PRO A 539 -20.69 17.85 8.71
C PRO A 539 -21.18 17.89 10.16
N GLU A 540 -20.86 18.95 10.90
CA GLU A 540 -21.24 19.15 12.30
C GLU A 540 -22.75 19.40 12.50
N ALA A 541 -23.50 19.63 11.41
CA ALA A 541 -24.93 19.86 11.47
C ALA A 541 -25.74 18.62 11.87
N VAL A 542 -25.15 17.42 11.82
CA VAL A 542 -25.79 16.16 12.18
C VAL A 542 -24.90 15.43 13.18
N ASN A 543 -25.47 15.08 14.33
CA ASN A 543 -24.74 14.35 15.37
C ASN A 543 -24.80 12.85 15.08
N LEU A 544 -23.70 12.31 14.55
CA LEU A 544 -23.52 10.88 14.31
C LEU A 544 -22.82 10.23 15.50
N GLU A 545 -23.10 8.95 15.73
CA GLU A 545 -22.32 8.18 16.70
C GLU A 545 -20.95 7.88 16.07
N CYS A 546 -19.93 8.63 16.49
CA CYS A 546 -18.53 8.43 16.13
C CYS A 546 -17.75 7.83 17.29
N VAL A 547 -16.54 7.36 17.04
CA VAL A 547 -15.63 6.83 18.08
C VAL A 547 -15.45 7.77 19.26
N GLU A 548 -15.32 9.08 19.00
CA GLU A 548 -15.11 10.10 20.03
C GLU A 548 -16.15 10.00 21.15
N SER A 549 -17.41 9.72 20.79
CA SER A 549 -18.53 9.62 21.72
C SER A 549 -18.42 8.47 22.73
N ARG A 550 -17.56 7.47 22.46
CA ARG A 550 -17.37 6.29 23.32
C ARG A 550 -16.07 6.30 24.11
N LEU A 551 -15.17 7.25 23.86
CA LEU A 551 -13.88 7.34 24.56
C LEU A 551 -14.09 7.46 26.08
N GLY A 552 -13.28 6.74 26.85
CA GLY A 552 -13.39 6.70 28.32
C GLY A 552 -14.51 5.81 28.88
N THR A 553 -15.31 5.16 28.01
CA THR A 553 -16.32 4.17 28.41
C THR A 553 -15.82 2.74 28.17
N GLU A 554 -16.46 1.73 28.78
CA GLU A 554 -16.14 0.32 28.51
C GLU A 554 -16.36 -0.07 27.05
N LYS A 555 -17.29 0.61 26.35
CA LYS A 555 -17.63 0.36 24.95
C LYS A 555 -16.61 0.94 23.95
N GLN A 556 -15.53 1.56 24.41
CA GLN A 556 -14.50 2.07 23.50
C GLN A 556 -13.81 0.96 22.70
N TYR A 557 -13.83 -0.29 23.17
CA TYR A 557 -13.11 -1.41 22.53
C TYR A 557 -14.00 -2.35 21.71
N SER A 558 -15.32 -2.17 21.72
CA SER A 558 -16.27 -3.12 21.10
C SER A 558 -17.63 -2.49 20.79
N GLY A 559 -18.45 -3.18 20.00
CA GLY A 559 -19.78 -2.77 19.59
C GLY A 559 -19.77 -1.80 18.41
N PHE A 560 -18.73 -1.81 17.58
CA PHE A 560 -18.65 -1.00 16.38
C PHE A 560 -19.70 -1.47 15.36
N GLY A 561 -20.32 -0.53 14.67
CA GLY A 561 -21.21 -0.81 13.53
C GLY A 561 -20.51 -0.55 12.20
N TYR A 562 -21.12 -1.05 11.14
CA TYR A 562 -20.84 -0.66 9.76
C TYR A 562 -22.16 -0.64 8.99
N THR A 563 -22.17 0.07 7.86
CA THR A 563 -23.39 0.31 7.08
C THR A 563 -23.57 -0.67 5.92
N HIS A 564 -22.49 -1.18 5.34
CA HIS A 564 -22.54 -2.04 4.15
C HIS A 564 -21.81 -3.35 4.40
N GLU A 565 -22.48 -4.46 4.07
CA GLU A 565 -21.90 -5.81 4.10
C GLU A 565 -21.06 -6.08 2.85
N THR A 566 -20.01 -6.88 3.02
CA THR A 566 -19.20 -7.42 1.92
C THR A 566 -19.36 -8.93 1.82
N THR A 567 -19.24 -9.46 0.60
CA THR A 567 -19.21 -10.91 0.34
C THR A 567 -17.94 -11.52 0.92
N ASP A 568 -16.80 -11.02 0.46
CA ASP A 568 -15.45 -11.31 0.93
C ASP A 568 -14.63 -10.02 0.91
N VAL A 569 -13.93 -9.72 1.99
CA VAL A 569 -12.97 -8.59 2.08
C VAL A 569 -11.87 -8.64 1.00
N CYS A 570 -11.66 -9.79 0.38
CA CYS A 570 -10.67 -10.05 -0.67
C CYS A 570 -11.28 -10.34 -2.06
N ASP A 571 -12.55 -10.02 -2.32
CA ASP A 571 -13.24 -10.30 -3.60
C ASP A 571 -12.75 -9.46 -4.81
N GLY A 572 -11.52 -8.96 -4.75
CA GLY A 572 -10.90 -8.08 -5.74
C GLY A 572 -9.65 -8.67 -6.40
N PRO A 573 -9.11 -7.98 -7.43
CA PRO A 573 -7.85 -8.38 -8.03
C PRO A 573 -6.71 -8.30 -6.99
N GLN A 574 -6.00 -9.41 -6.80
CA GLN A 574 -4.91 -9.52 -5.80
C GLN A 574 -3.67 -8.69 -6.13
N HIS A 575 -3.50 -8.37 -7.42
CA HIS A 575 -2.39 -7.56 -7.91
C HIS A 575 -2.92 -6.46 -8.81
N SER A 576 -2.39 -5.25 -8.64
CA SER A 576 -2.61 -4.19 -9.59
C SER A 576 -1.85 -4.49 -10.88
N THR A 577 -2.45 -4.12 -12.01
CA THR A 577 -1.77 -4.17 -13.31
C THR A 577 -0.47 -3.35 -13.28
N TYR A 578 -0.40 -2.29 -12.46
CA TYR A 578 0.80 -1.48 -12.29
C TYR A 578 2.01 -2.28 -11.78
N VAL A 579 1.80 -3.21 -10.85
CA VAL A 579 2.87 -4.07 -10.29
C VAL A 579 3.29 -5.15 -11.29
N LEU A 580 2.36 -5.63 -12.12
CA LEU A 580 2.62 -6.66 -13.14
C LEU A 580 3.41 -6.12 -14.34
N LEU A 581 3.19 -4.87 -14.73
CA LEU A 581 3.89 -4.22 -15.84
C LEU A 581 5.34 -3.88 -15.47
N LYS A 582 6.28 -4.28 -16.34
CA LYS A 582 7.72 -4.15 -16.06
C LYS A 582 8.28 -2.81 -16.50
N THR A 583 7.83 -2.30 -17.65
CA THR A 583 8.42 -1.09 -18.25
C THR A 583 7.56 0.14 -18.03
N MET A 584 8.19 1.31 -17.92
CA MET A 584 7.47 2.58 -17.81
C MET A 584 6.66 2.90 -19.06
N GLU A 585 7.13 2.48 -20.24
CA GLU A 585 6.39 2.66 -21.50
C GLU A 585 5.06 1.91 -21.47
N GLU A 586 5.08 0.62 -21.11
CA GLU A 586 3.87 -0.18 -20.94
C GLU A 586 2.89 0.47 -19.95
N LYS A 587 3.40 0.96 -18.82
CA LYS A 587 2.59 1.60 -17.78
C LYS A 587 1.87 2.84 -18.30
N VAL A 588 2.58 3.72 -19.01
CA VAL A 588 1.99 4.95 -19.56
C VAL A 588 1.01 4.65 -20.69
N LEU A 589 1.32 3.69 -21.57
CA LEU A 589 0.40 3.27 -22.63
C LEU A 589 -0.88 2.63 -22.07
N LYS A 590 -0.77 1.78 -21.04
CA LYS A 590 -1.93 1.18 -20.38
C LYS A 590 -2.75 2.21 -19.61
N GLN A 591 -2.10 3.19 -18.99
CA GLN A 591 -2.79 4.34 -18.40
C GLN A 591 -3.60 5.09 -19.47
N ALA A 592 -3.00 5.41 -20.62
CA ALA A 592 -3.67 6.10 -21.71
C ALA A 592 -4.85 5.29 -22.29
N GLU A 593 -4.68 3.96 -22.45
CA GLU A 593 -5.74 3.05 -22.89
C GLU A 593 -6.94 3.08 -21.94
N LEU A 594 -6.70 3.05 -20.62
CA LEU A 594 -7.76 3.12 -19.61
C LEU A 594 -8.44 4.50 -19.63
N GLN A 595 -7.67 5.58 -19.70
CA GLN A 595 -8.20 6.94 -19.74
C GLN A 595 -9.07 7.19 -20.97
N ASN A 596 -8.74 6.58 -22.11
CA ASN A 596 -9.57 6.65 -23.32
C ASN A 596 -10.94 5.95 -23.17
N LYS A 597 -11.06 4.99 -22.24
CA LYS A 597 -12.31 4.27 -21.96
C LYS A 597 -13.20 5.02 -20.95
N ILE A 598 -12.63 5.94 -20.17
CA ILE A 598 -13.34 6.60 -19.06
C ILE A 598 -13.84 7.98 -19.51
N ARG A 599 -15.17 8.14 -19.58
CA ARG A 599 -15.82 9.42 -19.93
C ARG A 599 -15.41 10.60 -19.04
N ALA A 600 -15.15 10.36 -17.75
CA ALA A 600 -14.78 11.40 -16.79
C ALA A 600 -13.36 11.95 -16.98
N VAL A 601 -12.53 11.32 -17.82
CA VAL A 601 -11.12 11.72 -17.99
C VAL A 601 -10.91 12.36 -19.35
N ASN A 602 -10.34 13.56 -19.36
CA ASN A 602 -9.80 14.15 -20.58
C ASN A 602 -8.41 13.56 -20.85
N LEU A 603 -8.33 12.65 -21.82
CA LEU A 603 -7.10 11.95 -22.19
C LEU A 603 -5.96 12.90 -22.58
N LYS A 604 -6.24 13.90 -23.44
CA LYS A 604 -5.20 14.82 -23.93
C LYS A 604 -4.63 15.69 -22.80
N ASP A 605 -5.49 16.23 -21.94
CA ASP A 605 -5.07 17.01 -20.77
C ASP A 605 -4.28 16.15 -19.78
N SER A 606 -4.76 14.94 -19.48
CA SER A 606 -4.06 14.06 -18.55
C SER A 606 -2.67 13.66 -19.04
N LEU A 607 -2.51 13.35 -20.32
CA LEU A 607 -1.21 12.99 -20.89
C LEU A 607 -0.26 14.18 -20.94
N ALA A 608 -0.77 15.37 -21.31
CA ALA A 608 0.01 16.60 -21.28
C ALA A 608 0.59 16.87 -19.88
N ARG A 609 -0.25 16.75 -18.84
CA ARG A 609 0.21 16.92 -17.45
C ARG A 609 1.28 15.92 -17.04
N VAL A 610 1.14 14.64 -17.41
CA VAL A 610 2.15 13.61 -17.11
C VAL A 610 3.50 13.96 -17.74
N ILE A 611 3.48 14.42 -18.99
CA ILE A 611 4.67 14.84 -19.72
C ILE A 611 5.32 16.05 -19.05
N GLU A 612 4.55 17.08 -18.74
CA GLU A 612 5.07 18.33 -18.18
C GLU A 612 5.58 18.21 -16.75
N THR A 613 4.92 17.41 -15.92
CA THR A 613 5.22 17.33 -14.48
C THR A 613 6.17 16.20 -14.11
N HIS A 614 6.26 15.14 -14.91
CA HIS A 614 7.10 13.98 -14.61
C HIS A 614 8.18 13.76 -15.67
N LEU A 615 7.80 13.56 -16.94
CA LEU A 615 8.76 13.13 -17.97
C LEU A 615 9.76 14.23 -18.36
N LEU A 616 9.29 15.45 -18.65
CA LEU A 616 10.17 16.56 -19.02
C LEU A 616 11.15 16.94 -17.89
N PRO A 617 10.73 17.10 -16.62
CA PRO A 617 11.65 17.34 -15.51
C PRO A 617 12.70 16.25 -15.36
N ASP A 618 12.34 14.98 -15.53
CA ASP A 618 13.27 13.85 -15.44
C ASP A 618 14.28 13.86 -16.59
N ILE A 619 13.85 14.10 -17.83
CA ILE A 619 14.73 14.18 -19.00
C ILE A 619 15.74 15.31 -18.83
N ILE A 620 15.25 16.52 -18.53
CA ILE A 620 16.10 17.72 -18.35
C ILE A 620 17.02 17.55 -17.15
N GLY A 621 16.51 17.01 -16.04
CA GLY A 621 17.27 16.74 -14.83
C GLY A 621 18.41 15.75 -15.07
N ASN A 622 18.12 14.64 -15.75
CA ASN A 622 19.12 13.64 -16.10
C ASN A 622 20.16 14.17 -17.09
N ALA A 623 19.76 14.95 -18.10
CA ALA A 623 20.69 15.58 -19.04
C ALA A 623 21.64 16.56 -18.33
N ARG A 624 21.11 17.43 -17.46
CA ARG A 624 21.92 18.35 -16.64
C ARG A 624 22.85 17.60 -15.70
N ALA A 625 22.37 16.54 -15.06
CA ALA A 625 23.16 15.71 -14.15
C ALA A 625 24.28 14.99 -14.90
N PHE A 626 24.02 14.50 -16.12
CA PHE A 626 25.02 13.88 -16.99
C PHE A 626 26.18 14.84 -17.30
N GLY A 627 25.88 16.11 -17.65
CA GLY A 627 26.90 17.12 -17.93
C GLY A 627 27.77 17.51 -16.71
N ARG A 628 27.26 17.32 -15.49
CA ARG A 628 27.95 17.67 -14.22
C ARG A 628 28.47 16.46 -13.45
N GLN A 629 28.41 15.27 -14.03
CA GLN A 629 28.60 14.03 -13.29
C GLN A 629 30.05 13.82 -12.84
N GLN A 630 30.21 12.87 -11.91
CA GLN A 630 31.51 12.38 -11.48
C GLN A 630 31.82 11.05 -12.14
N PHE A 631 33.09 10.65 -12.10
CA PHE A 631 33.56 9.36 -12.56
C PHE A 631 33.81 8.45 -11.36
N ARG A 632 33.39 7.19 -11.45
CA ARG A 632 33.57 6.20 -10.38
C ARG A 632 34.44 5.06 -10.89
N CYS A 633 35.40 4.63 -10.06
CA CYS A 633 36.11 3.40 -10.31
C CYS A 633 35.26 2.17 -9.93
N THR A 634 35.10 1.22 -10.83
CA THR A 634 34.35 -0.02 -10.60
C THR A 634 34.98 -0.91 -9.52
N ASN A 635 36.30 -0.83 -9.37
CA ASN A 635 37.07 -1.68 -8.46
C ASN A 635 37.08 -1.17 -7.02
N CYS A 636 37.39 0.12 -6.81
CA CYS A 636 37.57 0.68 -5.46
C CYS A 636 36.53 1.74 -5.07
N ASN A 637 35.57 2.03 -5.95
CA ASN A 637 34.51 3.04 -5.76
C ASN A 637 34.99 4.47 -5.49
N ALA A 638 36.28 4.76 -5.70
CA ALA A 638 36.79 6.13 -5.67
C ALA A 638 36.05 6.98 -6.71
N LYS A 639 35.64 8.17 -6.29
CA LYS A 639 34.95 9.14 -7.13
C LYS A 639 35.90 10.26 -7.49
N TYR A 640 35.92 10.62 -8.76
CA TYR A 640 36.73 11.70 -9.29
C TYR A 640 35.84 12.71 -10.01
N ARG A 641 36.09 14.00 -9.78
CA ARG A 641 35.38 15.07 -10.50
C ARG A 641 35.70 15.07 -12.00
N ARG A 642 36.90 14.64 -12.38
CA ARG A 642 37.38 14.53 -13.76
C ARG A 642 38.12 13.20 -13.92
N ILE A 643 38.14 12.65 -15.14
CA ILE A 643 38.97 11.48 -15.44
C ILE A 643 40.44 11.89 -15.26
N PRO A 644 41.24 11.15 -14.46
CA PRO A 644 42.67 11.33 -14.39
C PRO A 644 43.30 11.13 -15.78
N LEU A 645 44.28 11.96 -16.15
CA LEU A 645 44.92 11.89 -17.47
C LEU A 645 45.55 10.52 -17.79
N SER A 646 45.91 9.75 -16.76
CA SER A 646 46.42 8.39 -16.91
C SER A 646 45.36 7.36 -17.36
N GLY A 647 44.07 7.72 -17.40
CA GLY A 647 42.96 6.80 -17.66
C GLY A 647 42.71 5.77 -16.55
N LYS A 648 43.57 5.75 -15.51
CA LYS A 648 43.58 4.78 -14.43
C LYS A 648 43.12 5.41 -13.12
N CYS A 649 42.56 4.59 -12.24
CA CYS A 649 42.18 5.04 -10.91
C CYS A 649 43.42 5.41 -10.08
N LEU A 650 43.50 6.64 -9.56
CA LEU A 650 44.62 7.09 -8.72
C LEU A 650 44.75 6.32 -7.41
N LYS A 651 43.65 5.75 -6.89
CA LYS A 651 43.62 5.03 -5.62
C LYS A 651 44.06 3.57 -5.73
N CYS A 652 43.67 2.86 -6.79
CA CYS A 652 43.96 1.42 -6.92
C CYS A 652 44.81 1.06 -8.15
N GLY A 653 45.19 2.03 -8.99
CA GLY A 653 46.01 1.81 -10.20
C GLY A 653 45.30 1.05 -11.33
N LYS A 654 44.08 0.53 -11.09
CA LYS A 654 43.33 -0.27 -12.06
C LYS A 654 42.54 0.61 -13.04
N GLU A 655 42.33 0.06 -14.22
CA GLU A 655 41.40 0.58 -15.22
C GLU A 655 39.94 0.34 -14.80
N GLY A 656 38.99 1.00 -15.47
CA GLY A 656 37.56 0.90 -15.15
C GLY A 656 37.00 2.12 -14.42
N LEU A 657 37.28 3.32 -14.93
CA LEU A 657 36.57 4.53 -14.57
C LEU A 657 35.33 4.65 -15.46
N THR A 658 34.15 4.58 -14.84
CA THR A 658 32.87 4.64 -15.54
C THR A 658 32.12 5.91 -15.18
N LEU A 659 31.28 6.35 -16.10
CA LEU A 659 30.27 7.39 -15.86
C LEU A 659 29.34 6.93 -14.73
N THR A 660 28.94 7.86 -13.87
CA THR A 660 27.92 7.59 -12.84
C THR A 660 26.50 7.58 -13.41
N ILE A 661 26.28 8.30 -14.51
CA ILE A 661 25.02 8.40 -15.23
C ILE A 661 25.31 7.97 -16.68
N ALA A 662 24.67 6.90 -17.13
CA ALA A 662 24.85 6.37 -18.48
C ALA A 662 24.02 7.16 -19.50
N LYS A 663 24.51 7.28 -20.74
CA LYS A 663 23.79 7.94 -21.86
C LYS A 663 22.35 7.42 -22.02
N GLY A 664 22.16 6.10 -22.01
CA GLY A 664 20.83 5.49 -22.16
C GLY A 664 19.82 5.86 -21.07
N SER A 665 20.26 6.33 -19.89
CA SER A 665 19.33 6.81 -18.86
C SER A 665 18.70 8.16 -19.20
N VAL A 666 19.35 8.96 -20.04
CA VAL A 666 18.85 10.25 -20.54
C VAL A 666 17.91 10.03 -21.73
N GLU A 667 18.30 9.21 -22.69
CA GLU A 667 17.55 8.99 -23.95
C GLU A 667 16.26 8.18 -23.76
N LYS A 668 16.21 7.25 -22.80
CA LYS A 668 15.08 6.32 -22.64
C LYS A 668 13.72 7.03 -22.52
N TYR A 669 13.62 8.10 -21.74
CA TYR A 669 12.35 8.78 -21.52
C TYR A 669 11.98 9.71 -22.67
N LEU A 670 12.96 10.18 -23.44
CA LEU A 670 12.74 11.06 -24.58
C LEU A 670 11.96 10.34 -25.69
N GLU A 671 12.38 9.13 -26.04
CA GLU A 671 11.70 8.31 -27.06
C GLU A 671 10.26 7.97 -26.67
N ILE A 672 10.04 7.61 -25.40
CA ILE A 672 8.71 7.32 -24.86
C ILE A 672 7.82 8.57 -24.96
N THR A 673 8.34 9.72 -24.55
CA THR A 673 7.60 11.00 -24.57
C THR A 673 7.19 11.38 -26.00
N ARG A 674 8.11 11.25 -26.95
CA ARG A 674 7.86 11.53 -28.37
C ARG A 674 6.76 10.62 -28.94
N LYS A 675 6.84 9.32 -28.67
CA LYS A 675 5.84 8.34 -29.11
C LYS A 675 4.43 8.70 -28.62
N ILE A 676 4.30 9.08 -27.35
CA ILE A 676 3.00 9.48 -26.75
C ILE A 676 2.45 10.74 -27.41
N ILE A 677 3.29 11.76 -27.60
CA ILE A 677 2.87 13.03 -28.21
C ILE A 677 2.34 12.83 -29.63
N LEU A 678 3.02 12.00 -30.42
CA LEU A 678 2.62 11.71 -31.80
C LEU A 678 1.37 10.83 -31.86
N GLN A 679 1.30 9.79 -31.02
CA GLN A 679 0.20 8.84 -31.02
C GLN A 679 -1.13 9.47 -30.58
N TYR A 680 -1.10 10.38 -29.60
CA TYR A 680 -2.30 11.00 -29.04
C TYR A 680 -2.57 12.42 -29.53
N ASP A 681 -1.76 12.90 -30.49
CA ASP A 681 -1.86 14.22 -31.10
C ASP A 681 -2.03 15.33 -30.05
N LEU A 682 -0.99 15.48 -29.20
CA LEU A 682 -0.92 16.51 -28.17
C LEU A 682 -0.56 17.88 -28.77
N SER A 683 -0.59 18.94 -27.94
CA SER A 683 -0.42 20.33 -28.39
C SER A 683 0.91 20.55 -29.12
N ASP A 684 0.90 21.48 -30.10
CA ASP A 684 2.09 21.81 -30.88
C ASP A 684 3.21 22.40 -30.02
N TYR A 685 2.87 23.08 -28.93
CA TYR A 685 3.83 23.52 -27.93
C TYR A 685 4.63 22.35 -27.33
N LEU A 686 3.95 21.26 -26.95
CA LEU A 686 4.63 20.08 -26.40
C LEU A 686 5.47 19.36 -27.46
N LYS A 687 4.97 19.28 -28.69
CA LYS A 687 5.72 18.74 -29.84
C LYS A 687 7.04 19.49 -30.03
N GLN A 688 6.98 20.82 -30.15
CA GLN A 688 8.17 21.67 -30.33
C GLN A 688 9.12 21.60 -29.14
N ARG A 689 8.59 21.61 -27.92
CA ARG A 689 9.41 21.58 -26.70
C ARG A 689 10.21 20.28 -26.57
N VAL A 690 9.60 19.13 -26.87
CA VAL A 690 10.29 17.84 -26.85
C VAL A 690 11.34 17.75 -27.96
N GLU A 691 11.04 18.30 -29.13
CA GLU A 691 11.97 18.32 -30.25
C GLU A 691 13.22 19.17 -29.95
N LEU A 692 13.05 20.34 -29.34
CA LEU A 692 14.18 21.16 -28.87
C LEU A 692 15.05 20.41 -27.86
N ILE A 693 14.43 19.73 -26.89
CA ILE A 693 15.16 18.93 -25.90
C ILE A 693 15.92 17.77 -26.55
N ARG A 694 15.35 17.16 -27.60
CA ARG A 694 16.03 16.13 -28.39
C ARG A 694 17.28 16.69 -29.06
N GLU A 695 17.17 17.82 -29.74
CA GLU A 695 18.31 18.47 -30.39
C GLU A 695 19.41 18.84 -29.40
N GLU A 696 19.05 19.36 -28.22
CA GLU A 696 20.00 19.64 -27.14
C GLU A 696 20.72 18.37 -26.67
N ILE A 697 19.98 17.28 -26.43
CA ILE A 697 20.53 16.01 -25.98
C ILE A 697 21.45 15.40 -27.05
N GLU A 698 21.05 15.43 -28.32
CA GLU A 698 21.88 14.95 -29.42
C GLU A 698 23.16 15.76 -29.57
N SER A 699 23.09 17.09 -29.39
CA SER A 699 24.26 17.96 -29.40
C SER A 699 25.27 17.57 -28.31
N ILE A 700 24.81 17.20 -27.11
CA ILE A 700 25.67 16.72 -26.02
C ILE A 700 26.37 15.39 -26.37
N PHE A 701 25.70 14.53 -27.13
CA PHE A 701 26.18 13.17 -27.44
C PHE A 701 26.84 13.02 -28.82
N LYS A 702 26.94 14.09 -29.61
CA LYS A 702 27.65 14.08 -30.90
C LYS A 702 29.15 13.91 -30.69
N GLY A 703 29.60 12.65 -30.68
CA GLY A 703 30.96 12.21 -31.03
C GLY A 703 30.99 11.62 -32.44
N PRO A 704 32.17 11.43 -33.08
CA PRO A 704 32.26 11.08 -34.49
C PRO A 704 31.49 9.79 -34.77
N PRO A 705 30.58 9.76 -35.76
CA PRO A 705 29.93 8.52 -36.14
C PRO A 705 30.97 7.59 -36.76
N ALA A 706 31.12 6.38 -36.22
CA ALA A 706 31.43 5.26 -37.08
C ALA A 706 30.16 5.03 -37.91
N SER A 707 30.11 5.63 -39.09
CA SER A 707 29.00 5.47 -40.04
C SER A 707 28.98 4.04 -40.55
N GLN A 708 28.14 3.20 -39.96
CA GLN A 708 27.58 2.07 -40.68
C GLN A 708 26.18 2.49 -41.14
N THR A 709 26.12 3.12 -42.31
CA THR A 709 24.86 3.40 -43.00
C THR A 709 24.24 2.07 -43.45
N LEU A 710 22.95 1.91 -43.18
CA LEU A 710 22.17 0.78 -43.67
C LEU A 710 21.85 1.01 -45.15
N LEU A 711 22.08 0.00 -46.00
CA LEU A 711 21.79 0.03 -47.44
C LEU A 711 20.34 0.41 -47.79
N ALA A 712 19.40 0.22 -46.85
CA ALA A 712 17.99 0.56 -47.01
C ALA A 712 17.72 2.08 -47.04
N GLU A 713 18.64 2.93 -46.58
CA GLU A 713 18.49 4.39 -46.67
C GLU A 713 18.78 4.94 -48.08
N PHE A 714 19.24 4.09 -49.01
CA PHE A 714 19.52 4.43 -50.41
C PHE A 714 18.59 3.71 -51.41
N SER A 715 17.51 3.07 -50.94
CA SER A 715 16.54 2.34 -51.78
C SER A 715 15.23 3.09 -51.97
#